data_AF-K7A2S1-F1
#
_entry.id   AF-K7A2S1-F1
#
_cell.length_a   1.000
_cell.length_b   1.000
_cell.length_c   1.000
_cell.angle_alpha   90.00
_cell.angle_beta   90.00
_cell.angle_gamma   90.00
#
_symmetry.space_group_name_H-M   'P 1'
#
loop_
_entity.id
_entity.type
_entity.pdbx_description
1 polymer ?
#
loop_
_entity_poly.entity_id
_entity_poly.type
_entity_poly.pdbx_seq_one_letter_code
_entity_poly.pdbx_strand_id
1 'polypeptide(L)'
;MGNFVRLINITFILSTLVLISACGGGGTGDVATESPPAATPPAIVNEYSVSGTVSGLVASNLVIQSNLADEITIDADGSFVFPTDFENGTNYEVVITLQPQTQTCTLNNASGQVSNQNVTDVAINCVGNTPPPPPPVESEYNISGSVAGLIASQVVIQSNLGDEIIIETDGGFVFPTAFENGTNYQVLIAIQPEAQTCSISNANGQVADEDVTNVSIICENNAPAPAPPPPPPTPPPSASYSVSGSVTGLVTSQLVIQSNLAEEITIDVDGSFVFTTDFPSGSDYEVIVALQPQTLTCSVSNAAGQVLNDNVTNVAINCEETAYDIVYVRYPNESDEDQFINIPQGEHAYDIAAGADLMLLKSDGSEVLLVDCEQCSVMDPFISFDGKTVYYSLIEEPTIESASWIYKINLSEGNYEPIRLTFNDGFDSSLYSNNNTPEHDQGSVRGIRDMAPAPLADGRIVFTSNRSALTAFRAHTNAIVKGSVQQLYVIDDHDGTASTKELSNLRLLETGNLHLVQHPFQLKDGRIMFSTWQDAGTKFSYAMTTLFTIYPDGTNLMQFTEPHDHHKNVDHFATQLAEGSIVSGYYYPSFDYGFGLLMKYPIESEGPDFLRGSSDATYTHSQQGRISFREFDRKGTESITPHTTGKDIPAPNLSGKYSMPSATVRDGLLVAYSSGSVNHFNAACNGAVNLCEPLRSGIYLIEDAPNARVTDPASLIAIKDDPNYNEIWPRVVASYYDIHGQEKPDIIEYDALDNRLNIGEAAGLVGSSSMLNREPLNEGAPDPFKPSIKRELNDGNWKIEGAEAGVVTDADIYGVRIVVSPPIPFTKPIRKGRNRGDWDSIERHLADTRLDDVVARYGSLHSERWEILGEFPLTHTDVIDAQGNPDTSWVAKVPADTPFFIQTLDANGMTVISELTWRGVKSGETRTDCGGCHAHSIEPLDFATTQAGLGTPISNVANLDLSDPIIQEGLWDLTQGEIPLFADTGIEKQTGYSYGVEFTRDILPVINANCVSCHTANTNALVLDGSDNLVDAYSAITDNSEKIYKSPQVSKYLRVPQARQSLLTWIVWGERLDGRQNSDRDDDVDYPSNHPTMSLTDLEKRTVARWIDLGAPIDFPELNMSGQGGFRYTDDYQLPVINIHQPKRGENTENEAIIGFSDAKSGLNWSSLAISFYPVDESENAQSISQFNRSNRDVITFNLPSMVTSKNYILKVEILDMAGNKNVQTTKFSWGG
;
A
#
# COMPACT_ATOMS: atom_id res chain seq x y z
N MET A 1 5.97 -45.10 -43.97
CA MET A 1 5.83 -46.43 -43.34
C MET A 1 5.48 -46.18 -41.88
N GLY A 2 4.42 -46.71 -41.27
CA GLY A 2 3.30 -47.53 -41.75
C GLY A 2 2.16 -47.47 -40.71
N ASN A 3 0.92 -47.76 -41.11
CA ASN A 3 -0.31 -47.53 -40.32
C ASN A 3 -0.53 -48.54 -39.17
N PHE A 4 -1.51 -48.21 -38.29
CA PHE A 4 -2.58 -49.03 -37.66
C PHE A 4 -2.75 -48.64 -36.17
N VAL A 5 -3.86 -48.12 -35.59
CA VAL A 5 -5.35 -48.15 -35.79
C VAL A 5 -6.10 -49.16 -34.88
N ARG A 6 -7.13 -48.64 -34.15
CA ARG A 6 -8.29 -49.29 -33.46
C ARG A 6 -8.10 -49.80 -32.00
N LEU A 7 -8.85 -49.29 -30.99
CA LEU A 7 -10.29 -49.53 -30.57
C LEU A 7 -10.48 -50.84 -29.76
N ILE A 8 -11.39 -51.02 -28.78
CA ILE A 8 -12.31 -50.18 -27.95
C ILE A 8 -12.93 -51.07 -26.80
N ASN A 9 -13.78 -50.51 -25.90
CA ASN A 9 -14.60 -51.13 -24.80
C ASN A 9 -13.87 -51.38 -23.46
N ILE A 10 -14.31 -50.96 -22.25
CA ILE A 10 -15.63 -50.66 -21.62
C ILE A 10 -16.50 -51.90 -21.29
N THR A 11 -16.67 -52.23 -19.99
CA THR A 11 -17.95 -52.20 -19.20
C THR A 11 -17.79 -52.79 -17.77
N PHE A 12 -18.54 -52.23 -16.82
CA PHE A 12 -18.71 -52.55 -15.37
C PHE A 12 -19.10 -54.01 -15.00
N ILE A 13 -18.90 -54.41 -13.71
CA ILE A 13 -19.98 -54.66 -12.70
C ILE A 13 -19.48 -55.09 -11.30
N LEU A 14 -20.14 -54.52 -10.28
CA LEU A 14 -20.26 -54.75 -8.82
C LEU A 14 -19.92 -56.12 -8.15
N SER A 15 -19.49 -56.04 -6.87
CA SER A 15 -20.11 -56.64 -5.63
C SER A 15 -19.29 -57.55 -4.67
N THR A 16 -19.26 -57.10 -3.39
CA THR A 16 -19.34 -57.84 -2.09
C THR A 16 -18.33 -58.93 -1.64
N LEU A 17 -17.49 -58.55 -0.65
CA LEU A 17 -17.38 -59.02 0.76
C LEU A 17 -17.07 -60.52 1.16
N VAL A 18 -16.24 -60.64 2.22
CA VAL A 18 -16.10 -61.73 3.25
C VAL A 18 -14.81 -62.60 3.27
N LEU A 19 -13.94 -62.26 4.24
CA LEU A 19 -13.05 -63.05 5.15
C LEU A 19 -12.71 -64.55 4.89
N ILE A 20 -11.44 -64.96 5.12
CA ILE A 20 -10.94 -65.74 6.32
C ILE A 20 -9.47 -66.26 6.14
N SER A 21 -8.69 -66.14 7.22
CA SER A 21 -7.35 -66.66 7.62
C SER A 21 -6.54 -67.74 6.84
N ALA A 22 -5.20 -67.62 6.92
CA ALA A 22 -4.19 -68.57 7.47
C ALA A 22 -2.84 -68.52 6.71
N CYS A 23 -1.64 -68.84 7.20
CA CYS A 23 -0.96 -68.94 8.52
C CYS A 23 0.45 -69.55 8.25
N GLY A 24 1.51 -69.13 8.99
CA GLY A 24 2.89 -69.70 8.92
C GLY A 24 3.81 -69.02 7.89
N GLY A 25 5.10 -68.69 8.14
CA GLY A 25 6.06 -69.13 9.17
C GLY A 25 7.23 -69.90 8.48
N GLY A 26 8.52 -69.77 8.83
CA GLY A 26 9.24 -68.95 9.81
C GLY A 26 10.75 -69.32 9.81
N GLY A 27 11.58 -68.66 10.64
CA GLY A 27 13.01 -69.00 10.87
C GLY A 27 13.87 -67.75 11.19
N THR A 28 14.23 -67.43 12.44
CA THR A 28 15.34 -68.00 13.29
C THR A 28 16.72 -67.91 12.60
N GLY A 29 17.81 -67.37 13.17
CA GLY A 29 18.09 -66.85 14.52
C GLY A 29 19.61 -66.94 14.83
N ASP A 30 20.25 -66.31 15.83
CA ASP A 30 19.86 -65.28 16.82
C ASP A 30 21.15 -64.61 17.39
N VAL A 31 21.16 -63.32 17.77
CA VAL A 31 22.21 -62.69 18.61
C VAL A 31 21.58 -61.71 19.61
N ALA A 32 21.96 -61.80 20.88
CA ALA A 32 21.27 -61.15 21.99
C ALA A 32 21.62 -59.65 22.17
N THR A 33 20.60 -58.86 22.51
CA THR A 33 20.72 -57.57 23.24
C THR A 33 19.65 -57.53 24.33
N GLU A 34 19.90 -56.75 25.39
CA GLU A 34 19.12 -56.80 26.64
C GLU A 34 17.74 -56.11 26.49
N SER A 35 16.74 -56.62 27.22
CA SER A 35 15.40 -56.03 27.24
C SER A 35 15.42 -54.60 27.81
N PRO A 36 14.90 -53.59 27.09
CA PRO A 36 14.50 -52.33 27.71
C PRO A 36 13.38 -52.61 28.73
N PRO A 37 13.29 -51.83 29.84
CA PRO A 37 12.19 -51.98 30.77
C PRO A 37 10.86 -51.67 30.09
N ALA A 38 9.80 -52.36 30.49
CA ALA A 38 8.45 -52.05 30.03
C ALA A 38 8.13 -50.59 30.38
N ALA A 39 7.71 -49.81 29.39
CA ALA A 39 7.23 -48.45 29.62
C ALA A 39 6.12 -48.49 30.67
N THR A 40 6.36 -47.80 31.79
CA THR A 40 5.30 -47.49 32.74
C THR A 40 4.20 -46.74 31.99
N PRO A 41 2.91 -46.94 32.34
CA PRO A 41 1.86 -46.06 31.87
C PRO A 41 2.29 -44.61 32.12
N PRO A 42 2.01 -43.66 31.19
CA PRO A 42 2.27 -42.26 31.47
C PRO A 42 1.62 -41.94 32.81
N ALA A 43 2.38 -41.30 33.70
CA ALA A 43 1.80 -40.81 34.94
C ALA A 43 0.63 -39.91 34.55
N ILE A 44 -0.52 -40.08 35.19
CA ILE A 44 -1.59 -39.09 35.08
C ILE A 44 -1.08 -37.87 35.84
N VAL A 45 -0.43 -36.98 35.10
CA VAL A 45 -0.11 -35.64 35.58
C VAL A 45 -1.45 -34.94 35.65
N ASN A 46 -1.84 -34.53 36.85
CA ASN A 46 -2.98 -33.65 37.00
C ASN A 46 -2.47 -32.25 36.67
N GLU A 47 -3.05 -31.62 35.68
CA GLU A 47 -2.77 -30.24 35.31
C GLU A 47 -3.85 -29.35 35.94
N TYR A 48 -3.50 -28.11 36.24
CA TYR A 48 -4.39 -27.18 36.93
C TYR A 48 -4.17 -25.75 36.43
N SER A 49 -5.26 -25.02 36.20
CA SER A 49 -5.19 -23.67 35.64
C SER A 49 -4.58 -22.66 36.62
N VAL A 50 -3.90 -21.66 36.06
CA VAL A 50 -3.51 -20.44 36.76
C VAL A 50 -4.41 -19.32 36.25
N SER A 51 -5.15 -18.73 37.17
CA SER A 51 -6.23 -17.77 36.90
C SER A 51 -6.31 -16.72 38.00
N GLY A 52 -7.01 -15.65 37.69
CA GLY A 52 -6.99 -14.46 38.50
C GLY A 52 -8.09 -13.47 38.16
N THR A 53 -7.98 -12.28 38.76
CA THR A 53 -8.90 -11.16 38.54
C THR A 53 -8.14 -9.86 38.43
N VAL A 54 -8.53 -9.04 37.46
CA VAL A 54 -8.12 -7.64 37.31
C VAL A 54 -9.19 -6.74 37.91
N SER A 55 -8.77 -5.73 38.68
CA SER A 55 -9.66 -4.70 39.21
C SER A 55 -9.02 -3.30 39.16
N GLY A 56 -9.82 -2.28 38.82
CA GLY A 56 -9.39 -0.89 38.66
C GLY A 56 -8.76 -0.54 37.30
N LEU A 57 -8.86 -1.40 36.29
CA LEU A 57 -8.45 -1.15 34.91
C LEU A 57 -9.53 -0.32 34.17
N VAL A 58 -9.08 0.77 33.56
CA VAL A 58 -9.84 1.85 32.91
C VAL A 58 -9.20 2.28 31.57
N ALA A 59 -8.04 1.72 31.21
CA ALA A 59 -7.35 1.93 29.93
C ALA A 59 -6.81 0.60 29.39
N SER A 60 -6.79 0.46 28.07
CA SER A 60 -6.37 -0.74 27.34
C SER A 60 -4.86 -0.99 27.35
N ASN A 61 -4.46 -2.16 26.85
CA ASN A 61 -3.09 -2.63 26.66
C ASN A 61 -2.30 -2.93 27.96
N LEU A 62 -2.96 -3.47 28.99
CA LEU A 62 -2.25 -4.24 30.02
C LEU A 62 -1.90 -5.60 29.43
N VAL A 63 -0.62 -5.94 29.30
CA VAL A 63 -0.19 -7.30 28.91
C VAL A 63 0.48 -8.00 30.08
N ILE A 64 0.02 -9.21 30.39
CA ILE A 64 0.67 -10.12 31.32
C ILE A 64 1.19 -11.36 30.61
N GLN A 65 2.31 -11.91 31.10
CA GLN A 65 2.91 -13.13 30.58
C GLN A 65 3.13 -14.13 31.72
N SER A 66 2.90 -15.42 31.45
CA SER A 66 3.30 -16.50 32.35
C SER A 66 4.69 -17.05 32.01
N ASN A 67 5.32 -17.78 32.94
CA ASN A 67 6.57 -18.49 32.71
C ASN A 67 6.47 -19.71 31.75
N LEU A 68 5.32 -19.93 31.10
CA LEU A 68 5.16 -20.81 29.94
C LEU A 68 5.11 -20.04 28.61
N ALA A 69 5.38 -18.73 28.65
CA ALA A 69 5.30 -17.77 27.54
C ALA A 69 3.89 -17.44 27.01
N ASP A 70 2.82 -17.99 27.61
CA ASP A 70 1.45 -17.51 27.38
C ASP A 70 1.34 -16.01 27.74
N GLU A 71 0.94 -15.18 26.78
CA GLU A 71 0.60 -13.77 27.00
C GLU A 71 -0.92 -13.55 26.99
N ILE A 72 -1.40 -12.60 27.80
CA ILE A 72 -2.79 -12.15 27.85
C ILE A 72 -2.80 -10.63 27.85
N THR A 73 -3.40 -10.03 26.82
CA THR A 73 -3.81 -8.63 26.82
C THR A 73 -5.13 -8.50 27.56
N ILE A 74 -5.24 -7.49 28.42
CA ILE A 74 -6.41 -7.23 29.26
C ILE A 74 -6.78 -5.76 29.13
N ASP A 75 -8.01 -5.50 28.70
CA ASP A 75 -8.49 -4.14 28.39
C ASP A 75 -9.63 -3.65 29.29
N ALA A 76 -10.16 -4.52 30.15
CA ALA A 76 -11.17 -4.19 31.15
C ALA A 76 -11.04 -5.06 32.42
N ASP A 77 -11.64 -4.58 33.52
CA ASP A 77 -11.82 -5.36 34.75
C ASP A 77 -12.57 -6.67 34.51
N GLY A 78 -12.03 -7.77 35.03
CA GLY A 78 -12.58 -9.10 34.79
C GLY A 78 -11.72 -10.23 35.35
N SER A 79 -12.17 -11.47 35.19
CA SER A 79 -11.36 -12.66 35.47
C SER A 79 -10.52 -13.04 34.26
N PHE A 80 -9.25 -13.39 34.48
CA PHE A 80 -8.37 -13.95 33.46
C PHE A 80 -7.96 -15.39 33.81
N VAL A 81 -7.57 -16.17 32.81
CA VAL A 81 -6.99 -17.51 32.96
C VAL A 81 -5.94 -17.70 31.88
N PHE A 82 -4.78 -18.26 32.23
CA PHE A 82 -3.77 -18.62 31.24
C PHE A 82 -4.25 -19.81 30.39
N PRO A 83 -4.10 -19.78 29.05
CA PRO A 83 -4.53 -20.87 28.18
C PRO A 83 -3.92 -22.23 28.50
N THR A 84 -2.66 -22.26 28.96
CA THR A 84 -1.94 -23.48 29.30
C THR A 84 -2.11 -23.82 30.78
N ASP A 85 -2.67 -25.00 31.07
CA ASP A 85 -2.71 -25.55 32.43
C ASP A 85 -1.31 -25.98 32.91
N PHE A 86 -1.04 -25.82 34.21
CA PHE A 86 0.27 -26.11 34.81
C PHE A 86 0.31 -27.51 35.45
N GLU A 87 1.37 -28.28 35.20
CA GLU A 87 1.57 -29.59 35.84
C GLU A 87 1.66 -29.47 37.38
N ASN A 88 0.98 -30.36 38.10
CA ASN A 88 1.05 -30.45 39.56
C ASN A 88 2.48 -30.51 40.11
N GLY A 89 2.86 -29.54 40.94
CA GLY A 89 4.19 -29.42 41.53
C GLY A 89 5.17 -28.55 40.75
N THR A 90 4.78 -28.01 39.59
CA THR A 90 5.53 -26.94 38.92
C THR A 90 5.29 -25.58 39.58
N ASN A 91 6.23 -24.65 39.36
CA ASN A 91 6.06 -23.26 39.76
C ASN A 91 5.41 -22.48 38.61
N TYR A 92 4.40 -21.68 38.94
CA TYR A 92 3.94 -20.61 38.07
C TYR A 92 4.61 -19.30 38.48
N GLU A 93 4.84 -18.44 37.51
CA GLU A 93 5.27 -17.05 37.67
C GLU A 93 4.59 -16.22 36.58
N VAL A 94 4.05 -15.07 36.97
CA VAL A 94 3.32 -14.13 36.13
C VAL A 94 4.01 -12.78 36.25
N VAL A 95 4.23 -12.13 35.11
CA VAL A 95 4.81 -10.78 35.01
C VAL A 95 3.91 -9.87 34.18
N ILE A 96 3.98 -8.56 34.41
CA ILE A 96 3.40 -7.57 33.50
C ILE A 96 4.48 -7.23 32.47
N THR A 97 4.25 -7.55 31.20
CA THR A 97 5.16 -7.23 30.09
C THR A 97 4.88 -5.85 29.50
N LEU A 98 3.63 -5.39 29.56
CA LEU A 98 3.24 -4.03 29.17
C LEU A 98 2.26 -3.42 30.17
N GLN A 99 2.57 -2.20 30.64
CA GLN A 99 1.64 -1.41 31.45
C GLN A 99 0.75 -0.56 30.53
N PRO A 100 -0.56 -0.43 30.82
CA PRO A 100 -1.47 0.44 30.07
C PRO A 100 -1.06 1.90 30.24
N GLN A 101 -1.03 2.70 29.16
CA GLN A 101 -0.37 4.03 29.14
C GLN A 101 -0.79 5.00 30.25
N THR A 102 -2.05 4.93 30.70
CA THR A 102 -2.62 5.84 31.69
C THR A 102 -2.97 5.17 33.01
N GLN A 103 -2.39 4.00 33.32
CA GLN A 103 -2.55 3.36 34.63
C GLN A 103 -1.29 2.63 35.09
N THR A 104 -1.24 2.28 36.37
CA THR A 104 -0.23 1.35 36.90
C THR A 104 -0.93 0.13 37.47
N CYS A 105 -0.61 -1.05 36.96
CA CYS A 105 -1.11 -2.34 37.39
C CYS A 105 -0.07 -3.09 38.22
N THR A 106 -0.54 -3.76 39.27
CA THR A 106 0.32 -4.51 40.21
C THR A 106 -0.20 -5.93 40.40
N LEU A 107 0.69 -6.92 40.25
CA LEU A 107 0.39 -8.33 40.47
C LEU A 107 0.55 -8.72 41.94
N ASN A 108 -0.45 -9.41 42.48
CA ASN A 108 -0.42 -10.09 43.78
C ASN A 108 -0.62 -11.59 43.57
N ASN A 109 0.02 -12.41 44.41
CA ASN A 109 0.13 -13.87 44.21
C ASN A 109 0.66 -14.22 42.81
N ALA A 110 1.62 -13.43 42.31
CA ALA A 110 2.17 -13.54 40.96
C ALA A 110 2.97 -14.83 40.73
N SER A 111 3.46 -15.47 41.79
CA SER A 111 4.23 -16.71 41.69
C SER A 111 3.98 -17.64 42.88
N GLY A 112 4.10 -18.94 42.62
CA GLY A 112 3.82 -19.99 43.59
C GLY A 112 3.96 -21.39 42.99
N GLN A 113 3.64 -22.43 43.76
CA GLN A 113 3.69 -23.82 43.29
C GLN A 113 2.28 -24.42 43.19
N VAL A 114 1.95 -24.94 42.01
CA VAL A 114 0.66 -25.59 41.74
C VAL A 114 0.53 -26.86 42.59
N SER A 115 -0.51 -26.95 43.41
CA SER A 115 -0.57 -27.89 44.54
C SER A 115 -1.90 -28.65 44.61
N ASN A 116 -2.13 -29.57 43.65
CA ASN A 116 -3.32 -30.42 43.52
C ASN A 116 -4.67 -29.67 43.38
N GLN A 117 -4.66 -28.41 42.95
CA GLN A 117 -5.83 -27.57 42.69
C GLN A 117 -5.45 -26.39 41.79
N ASN A 118 -6.42 -25.81 41.09
CA ASN A 118 -6.25 -24.57 40.31
C ASN A 118 -5.82 -23.42 41.22
N VAL A 119 -4.93 -22.58 40.70
CA VAL A 119 -4.58 -21.29 41.29
C VAL A 119 -5.56 -20.27 40.74
N THR A 120 -6.31 -19.60 41.62
CA THR A 120 -7.41 -18.70 41.23
C THR A 120 -7.34 -17.35 41.92
N ASP A 121 -6.21 -17.04 42.54
CA ASP A 121 -6.01 -15.90 43.41
C ASP A 121 -4.87 -14.97 42.95
N VAL A 122 -4.40 -15.11 41.71
CA VAL A 122 -3.55 -14.09 41.06
C VAL A 122 -4.38 -12.81 40.91
N ALA A 123 -4.04 -11.75 41.62
CA ALA A 123 -4.85 -10.54 41.65
C ALA A 123 -4.08 -9.37 41.06
N ILE A 124 -4.57 -8.83 39.94
CA ILE A 124 -4.04 -7.64 39.32
C ILE A 124 -4.87 -6.45 39.78
N ASN A 125 -4.23 -5.50 40.44
CA ASN A 125 -4.87 -4.27 40.85
C ASN A 125 -4.27 -3.12 40.06
N CYS A 126 -5.08 -2.54 39.18
CA CYS A 126 -4.78 -1.39 38.36
C CYS A 126 -5.34 -0.13 39.02
N VAL A 127 -4.63 0.99 38.88
CA VAL A 127 -5.08 2.29 39.36
C VAL A 127 -4.82 3.35 38.30
N GLY A 128 -5.84 4.15 38.00
CA GLY A 128 -5.73 5.21 37.00
C GLY A 128 -4.66 6.24 37.35
N ASN A 129 -3.76 6.52 36.40
CA ASN A 129 -2.80 7.64 36.42
C ASN A 129 -3.57 8.95 36.13
N THR A 130 -4.54 9.28 36.97
CA THR A 130 -5.07 10.65 37.02
C THR A 130 -3.94 11.58 37.48
N PRO A 131 -3.82 12.81 36.94
CA PRO A 131 -2.96 13.83 37.54
C PRO A 131 -3.72 14.64 38.62
N PRO A 132 -3.77 14.18 39.88
CA PRO A 132 -3.88 15.07 41.02
C PRO A 132 -2.97 14.58 42.18
N PRO A 133 -3.16 15.13 43.40
CA PRO A 133 -2.14 15.88 44.12
C PRO A 133 -0.88 15.05 44.53
N PRO A 134 0.23 15.72 44.90
CA PRO A 134 1.44 15.04 45.39
C PRO A 134 1.14 14.02 46.50
N PRO A 135 1.91 12.92 46.56
CA PRO A 135 1.63 11.80 47.45
C PRO A 135 1.74 12.25 48.93
N PRO A 136 1.25 11.46 49.90
CA PRO A 136 1.88 11.40 51.21
C PRO A 136 3.23 10.66 51.11
N VAL A 137 4.14 11.24 50.34
CA VAL A 137 5.47 11.58 50.84
C VAL A 137 6.26 10.36 51.35
N GLU A 138 6.89 9.61 50.43
CA GLU A 138 8.17 8.92 50.74
C GLU A 138 9.12 10.01 51.19
N SER A 139 9.49 10.04 52.47
CA SER A 139 9.55 11.33 53.15
C SER A 139 10.34 12.39 52.39
N GLU A 140 9.57 13.33 51.83
CA GLU A 140 9.96 14.36 50.88
C GLU A 140 10.18 15.61 51.70
N TYR A 141 11.32 16.24 51.46
CA TYR A 141 11.82 17.25 52.35
C TYR A 141 12.07 18.52 51.56
N ASN A 142 11.47 19.59 52.07
CA ASN A 142 11.47 20.88 51.42
C ASN A 142 12.85 21.50 51.56
N ILE A 143 13.45 21.85 50.42
CA ILE A 143 14.65 22.67 50.41
C ILE A 143 14.22 24.11 50.65
N SER A 144 14.55 24.61 51.82
CA SER A 144 14.13 25.92 52.31
C SER A 144 15.26 26.66 52.98
N GLY A 145 15.10 27.98 53.07
CA GLY A 145 16.21 28.83 53.40
C GLY A 145 15.81 30.25 53.70
N SER A 146 16.82 31.12 53.78
CA SER A 146 16.62 32.56 53.95
C SER A 146 17.61 33.36 53.14
N VAL A 147 17.10 34.46 52.56
CA VAL A 147 17.89 35.55 51.99
C VAL A 147 18.02 36.66 53.02
N ALA A 148 19.25 37.13 53.22
CA ALA A 148 19.56 38.27 54.08
C ALA A 148 20.54 39.24 53.40
N GLY A 149 20.30 40.54 53.55
CA GLY A 149 21.11 41.61 52.98
C GLY A 149 20.69 42.08 51.58
N LEU A 150 19.63 41.51 50.97
CA LEU A 150 19.13 41.91 49.66
C LEU A 150 18.51 43.32 49.70
N ILE A 151 19.11 44.24 48.94
CA ILE A 151 18.68 45.64 48.78
C ILE A 151 18.51 46.05 47.31
N ALA A 152 18.73 45.12 46.37
CA ALA A 152 18.52 45.26 44.93
C ALA A 152 17.22 44.56 44.49
N SER A 153 16.79 44.79 43.24
CA SER A 153 15.43 44.48 42.77
C SER A 153 15.01 43.01 42.84
N GLN A 154 15.89 42.07 42.49
CA GLN A 154 15.64 40.64 42.66
C GLN A 154 16.95 39.82 42.66
N VAL A 155 16.91 38.66 43.32
CA VAL A 155 17.79 37.51 43.07
C VAL A 155 16.90 36.35 42.58
N VAL A 156 17.34 35.60 41.57
CA VAL A 156 16.62 34.39 41.13
C VAL A 156 17.44 33.17 41.52
N ILE A 157 16.80 32.18 42.15
CA ILE A 157 17.41 30.92 42.54
C ILE A 157 16.69 29.76 41.87
N GLN A 158 17.44 28.72 41.51
CA GLN A 158 16.92 27.53 40.84
C GLN A 158 17.33 26.25 41.58
N SER A 159 16.46 25.24 41.59
CA SER A 159 16.75 23.90 42.07
C SER A 159 17.18 22.97 40.92
N ASN A 160 17.86 21.86 41.22
CA ASN A 160 18.19 20.83 40.22
C ASN A 160 16.99 19.99 39.74
N LEU A 161 15.76 20.34 40.12
CA LEU A 161 14.51 19.84 39.52
C LEU A 161 13.88 20.85 38.55
N GLY A 162 14.51 22.01 38.34
CA GLY A 162 14.09 23.04 37.38
C GLY A 162 13.31 24.20 37.98
N ASP A 163 12.81 24.09 39.21
CA ASP A 163 12.05 25.15 39.89
C ASP A 163 12.86 26.45 40.03
N GLU A 164 12.32 27.58 39.60
CA GLU A 164 12.86 28.91 39.84
C GLU A 164 12.05 29.72 40.86
N ILE A 165 12.73 30.48 41.72
CA ILE A 165 12.12 31.47 42.63
C ILE A 165 12.78 32.83 42.40
N ILE A 166 11.96 33.84 42.11
CA ILE A 166 12.33 35.25 42.12
C ILE A 166 12.12 35.81 43.53
N ILE A 167 13.18 36.31 44.17
CA ILE A 167 13.14 36.88 45.52
C ILE A 167 13.47 38.37 45.44
N GLU A 168 12.49 39.22 45.76
CA GLU A 168 12.57 40.69 45.64
C GLU A 168 12.94 41.41 46.96
N THR A 169 12.86 40.72 48.11
CA THR A 169 13.17 41.27 49.44
C THR A 169 13.70 40.19 50.39
N ASP A 170 14.49 40.58 51.39
CA ASP A 170 14.92 39.70 52.51
C ASP A 170 13.75 38.92 53.14
N GLY A 171 13.96 37.62 53.36
CA GLY A 171 12.91 36.72 53.84
C GLY A 171 13.29 35.25 53.73
N GLY A 172 12.37 34.38 54.17
CA GLY A 172 12.47 32.94 53.95
C GLY A 172 11.99 32.55 52.56
N PHE A 173 12.54 31.48 51.99
CA PHE A 173 12.07 30.85 50.75
C PHE A 173 11.93 29.33 50.94
N VAL A 174 11.11 28.71 50.11
CA VAL A 174 10.88 27.26 50.03
C VAL A 174 10.70 26.92 48.55
N PHE A 175 11.42 25.91 48.04
CA PHE A 175 11.21 25.45 46.67
C PHE A 175 9.83 24.79 46.51
N PRO A 176 9.09 25.04 45.40
CA PRO A 176 7.76 24.47 45.17
C PRO A 176 7.73 22.94 45.19
N THR A 177 8.77 22.30 44.65
CA THR A 177 8.91 20.85 44.59
C THR A 177 9.80 20.37 45.73
N ALA A 178 9.28 19.43 46.53
CA ALA A 178 10.03 18.76 47.59
C ALA A 178 10.93 17.66 47.02
N PHE A 179 11.97 17.29 47.77
CA PHE A 179 12.97 16.31 47.33
C PHE A 179 12.82 15.00 48.10
N GLU A 180 12.79 13.87 47.39
CA GLU A 180 12.68 12.52 47.99
C GLU A 180 13.89 12.18 48.88
N ASN A 181 13.65 11.36 49.91
CA ASN A 181 14.71 10.91 50.81
C ASN A 181 15.85 10.20 50.08
N GLY A 182 17.10 10.57 50.38
CA GLY A 182 18.28 10.02 49.70
C GLY A 182 18.59 10.67 48.34
N THR A 183 17.77 11.58 47.82
CA THR A 183 18.14 12.36 46.62
C THR A 183 19.12 13.49 46.97
N ASN A 184 19.93 13.90 45.99
CA ASN A 184 20.79 15.07 46.14
C ASN A 184 20.03 16.32 45.68
N TYR A 185 19.93 17.31 46.56
CA TYR A 185 19.51 18.64 46.17
C TYR A 185 20.71 19.51 45.81
N GLN A 186 20.49 20.44 44.90
CA GLN A 186 21.38 21.54 44.58
C GLN A 186 20.53 22.78 44.31
N VAL A 187 20.87 23.86 45.01
CA VAL A 187 20.33 25.20 44.79
C VAL A 187 21.43 26.06 44.20
N LEU A 188 21.14 26.71 43.09
CA LEU A 188 22.02 27.68 42.45
C LEU A 188 21.34 29.06 42.37
N ILE A 189 22.15 30.10 42.25
CA ILE A 189 21.65 31.46 41.98
C ILE A 189 21.66 31.62 40.46
N ALA A 190 20.48 31.50 39.85
CA ALA A 190 20.29 31.62 38.40
C ALA A 190 20.52 33.06 37.93
N ILE A 191 20.11 34.06 38.73
CA ILE A 191 20.34 35.48 38.44
C ILE A 191 20.79 36.21 39.70
N GLN A 192 21.99 36.80 39.66
CA GLN A 192 22.54 37.69 40.69
C GLN A 192 21.93 39.11 40.59
N PRO A 193 21.74 39.84 41.72
CA PRO A 193 21.29 41.23 41.66
C PRO A 193 22.40 42.18 41.16
N GLU A 194 22.06 43.16 40.32
CA GLU A 194 23.02 44.03 39.61
C GLU A 194 24.04 44.80 40.49
N ALA A 195 23.78 44.97 41.80
CA ALA A 195 24.62 45.75 42.72
C ALA A 195 25.20 44.95 43.90
N GLN A 196 24.94 43.65 43.97
CA GLN A 196 25.30 42.79 45.10
C GLN A 196 25.85 41.45 44.59
N THR A 197 26.60 40.74 45.42
CA THR A 197 26.82 39.30 45.22
C THR A 197 26.08 38.58 46.32
N CYS A 198 25.03 37.85 45.95
CA CYS A 198 24.42 36.85 46.78
C CYS A 198 25.32 35.61 46.77
N SER A 199 25.73 35.17 47.95
CA SER A 199 26.47 33.93 48.15
C SER A 199 25.58 32.93 48.87
N ILE A 200 25.55 31.69 48.38
CA ILE A 200 24.72 30.63 48.93
C ILE A 200 25.58 29.65 49.73
N SER A 201 25.09 29.29 50.91
CA SER A 201 25.69 28.31 51.82
C SER A 201 24.68 27.21 52.13
N ASN A 202 25.17 25.97 52.29
CA ASN A 202 24.36 24.76 52.20
C ASN A 202 23.61 24.68 50.86
N ALA A 203 24.32 25.00 49.76
CA ALA A 203 23.79 25.03 48.41
C ALA A 203 23.59 23.64 47.79
N ASN A 204 24.05 22.58 48.45
CA ASN A 204 23.92 21.20 48.00
C ASN A 204 24.07 20.25 49.19
N GLY A 205 23.48 19.07 49.06
CA GLY A 205 23.55 18.00 50.03
C GLY A 205 22.61 16.86 49.64
N GLN A 206 22.68 15.76 50.39
CA GLN A 206 21.70 14.68 50.29
C GLN A 206 20.58 14.97 51.28
N VAL A 207 19.34 14.79 50.83
CA VAL A 207 18.16 14.78 51.70
C VAL A 207 18.18 13.52 52.57
N ALA A 208 17.98 13.66 53.88
CA ALA A 208 18.19 12.58 54.83
C ALA A 208 17.22 12.65 56.03
N ASP A 209 16.01 12.15 55.83
CA ASP A 209 14.95 12.03 56.85
C ASP A 209 14.52 13.34 57.59
N GLU A 210 14.87 14.54 57.09
CA GLU A 210 14.34 15.85 57.55
C GLU A 210 14.41 17.00 56.52
N ASP A 211 13.54 18.01 56.67
CA ASP A 211 13.50 19.24 55.86
C ASP A 211 14.85 19.97 55.88
N VAL A 212 15.42 20.25 54.70
CA VAL A 212 16.66 21.03 54.59
C VAL A 212 16.33 22.51 54.70
N THR A 213 16.23 23.01 55.93
CA THR A 213 15.85 24.41 56.23
C THR A 213 17.04 25.38 56.38
N ASN A 214 18.26 24.92 56.13
CA ASN A 214 19.49 25.65 56.44
C ASN A 214 20.17 26.32 55.24
N VAL A 215 19.52 26.36 54.06
CA VAL A 215 20.06 27.04 52.89
C VAL A 215 20.10 28.55 53.17
N SER A 216 21.29 29.13 53.29
CA SER A 216 21.45 30.53 53.69
C SER A 216 22.12 31.31 52.57
N ILE A 217 21.38 32.29 52.05
CA ILE A 217 21.81 33.20 50.99
C ILE A 217 22.10 34.55 51.64
N ILE A 218 23.36 34.99 51.58
CA ILE A 218 23.78 36.30 52.09
C ILE A 218 24.18 37.16 50.91
N CYS A 219 23.44 38.24 50.70
CA CYS A 219 23.67 39.24 49.67
C CYS A 219 24.50 40.39 50.23
N GLU A 220 25.76 40.46 49.83
CA GLU A 220 26.67 41.54 50.23
C GLU A 220 26.84 42.55 49.09
N ASN A 221 26.95 43.83 49.44
CA ASN A 221 27.20 44.89 48.45
C ASN A 221 28.60 44.74 47.87
N ASN A 222 28.71 44.76 46.54
CA ASN A 222 29.98 44.58 45.85
C ASN A 222 30.94 45.76 46.15
N ALA A 223 31.96 45.49 46.99
CA ALA A 223 32.92 46.50 47.42
C ALA A 223 33.94 46.83 46.32
N PRO A 224 34.24 48.12 46.04
CA PRO A 224 35.16 48.51 44.97
C PRO A 224 36.63 48.23 45.36
N ALA A 225 37.32 47.45 44.52
CA ALA A 225 38.70 47.02 44.77
C ALA A 225 39.79 47.98 44.23
N PRO A 226 40.91 48.15 44.96
CA PRO A 226 42.15 48.64 44.35
C PRO A 226 43.45 47.89 44.74
N ALA A 227 44.10 47.32 43.71
CA ALA A 227 45.55 47.20 43.47
C ALA A 227 46.48 46.19 44.26
N PRO A 228 47.54 45.63 43.60
CA PRO A 228 48.39 44.47 44.05
C PRO A 228 49.74 44.92 44.72
N PRO A 229 50.77 44.07 45.10
CA PRO A 229 51.20 42.76 44.55
C PRO A 229 51.87 41.75 45.59
N PRO A 230 52.85 40.83 45.29
CA PRO A 230 52.66 39.36 45.48
C PRO A 230 53.89 38.62 46.10
N PRO A 231 54.25 37.36 45.72
CA PRO A 231 53.60 36.02 45.79
C PRO A 231 54.29 35.17 46.91
N PRO A 232 54.67 33.85 46.83
CA PRO A 232 54.24 32.63 46.09
C PRO A 232 54.04 31.39 47.03
N PRO A 233 53.93 30.11 46.55
CA PRO A 233 53.30 29.56 45.33
C PRO A 233 52.24 28.45 45.60
N THR A 234 51.26 28.29 44.70
CA THR A 234 50.41 27.09 44.56
C THR A 234 50.13 26.78 43.08
N PRO A 235 49.72 25.54 42.70
CA PRO A 235 49.60 25.12 41.30
C PRO A 235 48.54 25.91 40.52
N PRO A 236 48.67 26.02 39.18
CA PRO A 236 47.82 26.89 38.38
C PRO A 236 46.43 26.30 38.13
N PRO A 237 45.38 27.14 38.02
CA PRO A 237 44.16 26.74 37.34
C PRO A 237 44.47 26.50 35.86
N SER A 238 43.85 25.48 35.25
CA SER A 238 43.77 25.37 33.81
C SER A 238 43.09 26.63 33.28
N ALA A 239 43.71 27.33 32.33
CA ALA A 239 43.06 28.47 31.69
C ALA A 239 41.83 27.98 30.89
N SER A 240 40.84 28.84 30.72
CA SER A 240 39.70 28.62 29.84
C SER A 240 39.59 29.81 28.88
N TYR A 241 39.04 29.58 27.70
CA TYR A 241 39.05 30.55 26.61
C TYR A 241 37.78 30.45 25.77
N SER A 242 37.33 31.58 25.22
CA SER A 242 36.07 31.64 24.49
C SER A 242 36.22 31.15 23.05
N VAL A 243 35.14 30.60 22.48
CA VAL A 243 35.02 30.29 21.05
C VAL A 243 34.10 31.31 20.39
N SER A 244 34.59 31.97 19.35
CA SER A 244 33.95 33.13 18.72
C SER A 244 34.33 33.25 17.26
N GLY A 245 33.55 34.04 16.53
CA GLY A 245 33.62 34.08 15.08
C GLY A 245 32.81 35.19 14.43
N SER A 246 32.61 35.06 13.12
CA SER A 246 31.80 35.98 12.31
C SER A 246 30.95 35.25 11.28
N VAL A 247 29.73 35.74 11.07
CA VAL A 247 28.85 35.39 9.94
C VAL A 247 28.95 36.47 8.87
N THR A 248 29.06 36.05 7.61
CA THR A 248 28.98 36.93 6.44
C THR A 248 28.15 36.32 5.32
N GLY A 249 27.38 37.14 4.60
CA GLY A 249 26.51 36.74 3.49
C GLY A 249 25.09 36.30 3.90
N LEU A 250 24.72 36.46 5.17
CA LEU A 250 23.40 36.17 5.72
C LEU A 250 22.40 37.27 5.31
N VAL A 251 21.67 37.02 4.21
CA VAL A 251 20.63 37.91 3.66
C VAL A 251 19.19 37.51 4.03
N THR A 252 19.01 36.38 4.73
CA THR A 252 17.74 35.90 5.29
C THR A 252 17.94 35.51 6.77
N SER A 253 16.86 35.55 7.57
CA SER A 253 16.90 35.25 9.02
C SER A 253 17.01 33.76 9.34
N GLN A 254 17.10 33.40 10.62
CA GLN A 254 17.04 32.02 11.14
C GLN A 254 18.26 31.11 10.87
N LEU A 255 19.48 31.64 10.78
CA LEU A 255 20.67 30.80 10.97
C LEU A 255 20.74 30.38 12.45
N VAL A 256 20.84 29.08 12.76
CA VAL A 256 21.17 28.60 14.11
C VAL A 256 22.47 27.83 14.07
N ILE A 257 23.40 28.18 14.97
CA ILE A 257 24.65 27.44 15.18
C ILE A 257 24.69 26.84 16.58
N GLN A 258 25.31 25.67 16.69
CA GLN A 258 25.44 24.92 17.94
C GLN A 258 26.90 24.56 18.19
N SER A 259 27.33 24.61 19.45
CA SER A 259 28.64 24.11 19.89
C SER A 259 28.56 22.67 20.42
N ASN A 260 29.69 21.97 20.48
CA ASN A 260 29.78 20.65 21.14
C ASN A 260 29.59 20.66 22.69
N LEU A 261 29.21 21.81 23.28
CA LEU A 261 28.68 21.92 24.64
C LEU A 261 27.16 22.13 24.67
N ALA A 262 26.48 21.94 23.53
CA ALA A 262 25.04 22.15 23.31
C ALA A 262 24.55 23.60 23.54
N GLU A 263 25.45 24.59 23.58
CA GLU A 263 25.06 26.00 23.50
C GLU A 263 24.68 26.35 22.05
N GLU A 264 23.47 26.90 21.85
CA GLU A 264 22.94 27.35 20.56
C GLU A 264 22.87 28.88 20.47
N ILE A 265 23.08 29.41 19.27
CA ILE A 265 22.96 30.83 18.95
C ILE A 265 22.16 30.99 17.66
N THR A 266 21.01 31.67 17.74
CA THR A 266 20.29 32.17 16.56
C THR A 266 20.92 33.47 16.07
N ILE A 267 21.13 33.58 14.76
CA ILE A 267 21.75 34.72 14.09
C ILE A 267 20.84 35.12 12.92
N ASP A 268 20.37 36.37 12.94
CA ASP A 268 19.41 36.89 11.94
C ASP A 268 20.03 37.88 10.94
N VAL A 269 21.27 38.32 11.18
CA VAL A 269 22.03 39.26 10.33
C VAL A 269 23.54 39.00 10.41
N ASP A 270 24.28 39.41 9.37
CA ASP A 270 25.74 39.43 9.38
C ASP A 270 26.33 40.13 10.62
N GLY A 271 27.33 39.50 11.25
CA GLY A 271 27.92 40.01 12.49
C GLY A 271 28.88 39.04 13.17
N SER A 272 29.49 39.49 14.27
CA SER A 272 30.32 38.64 15.13
C SER A 272 29.47 37.89 16.16
N PHE A 273 29.76 36.61 16.38
CA PHE A 273 29.17 35.80 17.45
C PHE A 273 30.25 35.33 18.45
N VAL A 274 29.82 34.98 19.66
CA VAL A 274 30.66 34.38 20.69
C VAL A 274 29.80 33.42 21.50
N PHE A 275 30.26 32.18 21.66
CA PHE A 275 29.71 31.26 22.66
C PHE A 275 30.08 31.77 24.04
N THR A 276 29.09 31.89 24.91
CA THR A 276 29.22 32.42 26.27
C THR A 276 29.85 31.40 27.22
N THR A 277 29.83 30.12 26.86
CA THR A 277 30.53 29.04 27.56
C THR A 277 32.01 29.01 27.17
N ASP A 278 32.90 29.31 28.13
CA ASP A 278 34.35 29.18 27.96
C ASP A 278 34.82 27.71 27.94
N PHE A 279 35.72 27.40 27.02
CA PHE A 279 36.27 26.06 26.82
C PHE A 279 37.59 25.88 27.60
N PRO A 280 37.79 24.78 28.36
CA PRO A 280 39.04 24.51 29.07
C PRO A 280 40.25 24.34 28.14
N SER A 281 41.42 24.82 28.57
CA SER A 281 42.72 24.61 27.93
C SER A 281 43.00 23.12 27.72
N GLY A 282 43.06 22.70 26.45
CA GLY A 282 43.25 21.32 26.00
C GLY A 282 41.96 20.59 25.62
N SER A 283 40.79 21.22 25.69
CA SER A 283 39.53 20.67 25.18
C SER A 283 39.37 20.91 23.68
N ASP A 284 38.68 19.97 23.02
CA ASP A 284 38.25 20.12 21.64
C ASP A 284 36.98 21.00 21.60
N TYR A 285 36.95 21.99 20.71
CA TYR A 285 35.72 22.70 20.33
C TYR A 285 35.25 22.20 18.97
N GLU A 286 33.95 22.23 18.76
CA GLU A 286 33.31 22.03 17.47
C GLU A 286 32.06 22.91 17.38
N VAL A 287 31.83 23.48 16.20
CA VAL A 287 30.75 24.42 15.87
C VAL A 287 30.08 23.95 14.59
N ILE A 288 28.80 23.61 14.67
CA ILE A 288 27.98 23.17 13.54
C ILE A 288 26.89 24.20 13.23
N VAL A 289 26.34 24.15 12.01
CA VAL A 289 25.06 24.81 11.71
C VAL A 289 23.95 23.82 12.09
N ALA A 290 23.16 24.18 13.08
CA ALA A 290 21.99 23.41 13.52
C ALA A 290 20.74 23.72 12.67
N LEU A 291 20.65 24.93 12.10
CA LEU A 291 19.59 25.30 11.16
C LEU A 291 20.14 26.24 10.07
N GLN A 292 19.92 25.87 8.80
CA GLN A 292 20.28 26.68 7.63
C GLN A 292 19.15 27.68 7.29
N PRO A 293 19.45 28.92 6.88
CA PRO A 293 18.45 29.86 6.36
C PRO A 293 17.81 29.34 5.06
N GLN A 294 16.53 29.67 4.83
CA GLN A 294 15.73 29.14 3.71
C GLN A 294 16.38 29.31 2.32
N THR A 295 17.14 30.38 2.06
CA THR A 295 17.75 30.63 0.73
C THR A 295 19.27 30.49 0.71
N LEU A 296 19.93 30.15 1.83
CA LEU A 296 21.39 30.26 1.97
C LEU A 296 22.03 29.01 2.56
N THR A 297 23.18 28.62 2.02
CA THR A 297 24.05 27.59 2.58
C THR A 297 25.15 28.28 3.38
N CYS A 298 25.03 28.24 4.70
CA CYS A 298 26.05 28.69 5.63
C CYS A 298 27.05 27.56 5.89
N SER A 299 28.31 27.80 5.52
CA SER A 299 29.43 26.87 5.70
C SER A 299 30.36 27.36 6.82
N VAL A 300 30.74 26.47 7.74
CA VAL A 300 31.62 26.81 8.87
C VAL A 300 33.07 26.48 8.51
N SER A 301 33.93 27.50 8.50
CA SER A 301 35.37 27.36 8.38
C SER A 301 36.05 27.53 9.74
N ASN A 302 37.07 26.71 10.01
CA ASN A 302 37.58 26.44 11.36
C ASN A 302 36.47 25.95 12.32
N ALA A 303 35.62 25.03 11.82
CA ALA A 303 34.49 24.47 12.57
C ALA A 303 34.91 23.74 13.85
N ALA A 304 36.08 23.08 13.85
CA ALA A 304 36.57 22.32 15.01
C ALA A 304 38.09 22.50 15.21
N GLY A 305 38.55 22.29 16.45
CA GLY A 305 39.96 22.33 16.82
C GLY A 305 40.17 22.24 18.33
N GLN A 306 41.40 22.49 18.81
CA GLN A 306 41.69 22.55 20.25
C GLN A 306 41.80 23.97 20.77
N VAL A 307 41.15 24.21 21.90
CA VAL A 307 41.28 25.44 22.69
C VAL A 307 42.53 25.32 23.54
N LEU A 308 43.64 25.94 23.10
CA LEU A 308 44.94 25.79 23.75
C LEU A 308 45.24 26.87 24.80
N ASN A 309 45.79 28.01 24.37
CA ASN A 309 46.37 29.03 25.26
C ASN A 309 45.82 30.45 25.01
N ASP A 310 44.79 30.59 24.17
CA ASP A 310 44.17 31.86 23.79
C ASP A 310 42.74 31.61 23.26
N ASN A 311 41.93 32.66 23.12
CA ASN A 311 40.57 32.61 22.59
C ASN A 311 40.57 32.20 21.11
N VAL A 312 39.65 31.28 20.75
CA VAL A 312 39.36 30.96 19.37
C VAL A 312 38.46 32.06 18.83
N THR A 313 38.94 32.79 17.82
CA THR A 313 38.29 34.00 17.25
C THR A 313 38.13 33.92 15.74
N ASN A 314 38.46 32.77 15.16
CA ASN A 314 38.61 32.55 13.72
C ASN A 314 37.59 31.55 13.15
N VAL A 315 36.55 31.18 13.91
CA VAL A 315 35.41 30.45 13.34
C VAL A 315 34.71 31.42 12.37
N ALA A 316 34.60 31.09 11.10
CA ALA A 316 34.00 31.98 10.11
C ALA A 316 32.93 31.24 9.32
N ILE A 317 31.71 31.76 9.39
CA ILE A 317 30.51 31.20 8.77
C ILE A 317 30.21 32.03 7.52
N ASN A 318 30.33 31.41 6.37
CA ASN A 318 30.06 32.06 5.08
C ASN A 318 28.75 31.50 4.54
N CYS A 319 27.74 32.36 4.48
CA CYS A 319 26.43 32.06 3.90
C CYS A 319 26.41 32.54 2.45
N GLU A 320 26.11 31.63 1.52
CA GLU A 320 26.00 31.91 0.09
C GLU A 320 24.65 31.42 -0.43
N GLU A 321 24.11 32.06 -1.47
CA GLU A 321 22.86 31.65 -2.11
C GLU A 321 22.94 30.18 -2.55
N THR A 322 21.93 29.38 -2.19
CA THR A 322 22.00 27.92 -2.32
C THR A 322 21.84 27.48 -3.76
N ALA A 323 22.98 27.48 -4.42
CA ALA A 323 23.16 27.08 -5.79
C ALA A 323 23.19 25.54 -5.88
N TYR A 324 22.02 24.90 -6.01
CA TYR A 324 21.88 23.48 -6.37
C TYR A 324 21.73 23.28 -7.89
N ASP A 325 22.24 22.17 -8.42
CA ASP A 325 22.01 21.78 -9.82
C ASP A 325 20.59 21.18 -9.97
N ILE A 326 20.05 21.22 -11.19
CA ILE A 326 18.73 20.66 -11.52
C ILE A 326 18.86 19.75 -12.75
N VAL A 327 18.42 18.50 -12.62
CA VAL A 327 18.18 17.62 -13.77
C VAL A 327 16.76 17.85 -14.28
N TYR A 328 16.59 17.87 -15.60
CA TYR A 328 15.28 17.96 -16.24
C TYR A 328 15.32 17.38 -17.65
N VAL A 329 14.13 17.19 -18.24
CA VAL A 329 13.99 16.80 -19.65
C VAL A 329 13.47 17.99 -20.44
N ARG A 330 13.95 18.18 -21.67
CA ARG A 330 13.38 19.14 -22.61
C ARG A 330 12.92 18.44 -23.88
N TYR A 331 11.69 18.74 -24.31
CA TYR A 331 11.18 18.38 -25.63
C TYR A 331 11.27 19.59 -26.57
N PRO A 332 11.32 19.42 -27.91
CA PRO A 332 11.10 20.52 -28.85
C PRO A 332 9.75 21.22 -28.63
N ASN A 333 9.67 22.52 -28.92
CA ASN A 333 8.41 23.27 -28.80
C ASN A 333 7.32 22.79 -29.79
N GLU A 334 7.69 22.34 -30.99
CA GLU A 334 6.78 21.83 -32.03
C GLU A 334 7.32 20.53 -32.64
N SER A 335 6.44 19.69 -33.20
CA SER A 335 6.80 18.52 -34.02
C SER A 335 6.69 18.84 -35.52
N ASP A 336 7.47 18.13 -36.34
CA ASP A 336 7.51 18.31 -37.81
C ASP A 336 6.17 17.98 -38.52
N GLU A 337 5.29 17.18 -37.89
CA GLU A 337 4.05 16.70 -38.50
C GLU A 337 2.77 17.34 -37.92
N ASP A 338 2.68 17.53 -36.59
CA ASP A 338 1.40 17.84 -35.90
C ASP A 338 1.34 19.22 -35.20
N GLN A 339 2.43 20.01 -35.18
CA GLN A 339 2.52 21.31 -34.46
C GLN A 339 2.37 21.24 -32.92
N PHE A 340 2.22 20.04 -32.36
CA PHE A 340 2.25 19.78 -30.92
C PHE A 340 3.23 18.65 -30.64
N ILE A 341 3.81 18.65 -29.44
CA ILE A 341 4.61 17.54 -28.93
C ILE A 341 3.76 16.69 -27.96
N ASN A 342 3.79 15.37 -28.13
CA ASN A 342 3.12 14.46 -27.20
C ASN A 342 4.08 14.04 -26.09
N ILE A 343 3.65 14.24 -24.84
CA ILE A 343 4.38 13.88 -23.62
C ILE A 343 3.62 12.72 -22.97
N PRO A 344 4.31 11.65 -22.52
CA PRO A 344 3.64 10.54 -21.84
C PRO A 344 2.98 11.01 -20.54
N GLN A 345 1.72 10.63 -20.36
CA GLN A 345 0.84 11.03 -19.26
C GLN A 345 -0.09 9.87 -18.87
N GLY A 346 -0.99 10.06 -17.90
CA GLY A 346 -1.89 9.03 -17.35
C GLY A 346 -2.53 8.09 -18.40
N GLU A 347 -3.47 8.56 -19.22
CA GLU A 347 -4.13 7.69 -20.22
C GLU A 347 -3.21 7.35 -21.41
N HIS A 348 -2.21 8.17 -21.71
CA HIS A 348 -1.37 8.03 -22.92
C HIS A 348 0.10 7.80 -22.59
N ALA A 349 0.36 6.91 -21.63
CA ALA A 349 1.71 6.55 -21.14
C ALA A 349 2.68 6.06 -22.22
N TYR A 350 2.15 5.58 -23.35
CA TYR A 350 2.95 5.06 -24.48
C TYR A 350 3.02 6.01 -25.69
N ASP A 351 2.30 7.14 -25.68
CA ASP A 351 2.34 8.13 -26.76
C ASP A 351 3.50 9.10 -26.51
N ILE A 352 4.72 8.59 -26.76
CA ILE A 352 6.00 9.26 -26.50
C ILE A 352 6.52 9.88 -27.81
N ALA A 353 6.79 11.19 -27.82
CA ALA A 353 7.47 11.84 -28.94
C ALA A 353 9.00 11.67 -28.87
N ALA A 354 9.69 11.77 -30.02
CA ALA A 354 11.14 11.91 -30.08
C ALA A 354 11.60 13.35 -29.77
N GLY A 355 12.90 13.55 -29.57
CA GLY A 355 13.51 14.87 -29.32
C GLY A 355 13.81 15.16 -27.85
N ALA A 356 13.58 14.22 -26.94
CA ALA A 356 13.59 14.49 -25.50
C ALA A 356 14.99 14.33 -24.87
N ASP A 357 15.73 15.44 -24.78
CA ASP A 357 17.07 15.49 -24.18
C ASP A 357 17.02 15.37 -22.65
N LEU A 358 18.04 14.75 -22.05
CA LEU A 358 18.32 14.88 -20.61
C LEU A 358 19.31 16.01 -20.38
N MET A 359 18.93 16.96 -19.53
CA MET A 359 19.67 18.18 -19.24
C MET A 359 20.06 18.26 -17.77
N LEU A 360 21.19 18.91 -17.51
CA LEU A 360 21.65 19.31 -16.19
C LEU A 360 21.89 20.82 -16.22
N LEU A 361 20.96 21.58 -15.63
CA LEU A 361 21.14 23.00 -15.33
C LEU A 361 22.06 23.09 -14.11
N LYS A 362 23.24 23.65 -14.32
CA LYS A 362 24.17 23.98 -13.24
C LYS A 362 23.68 25.18 -12.48
N SER A 363 24.05 25.20 -11.21
CA SER A 363 23.63 26.24 -10.28
C SER A 363 24.21 27.64 -10.56
N ASP A 364 25.23 27.73 -11.43
CA ASP A 364 25.73 28.99 -12.00
C ASP A 364 24.94 29.47 -13.24
N GLY A 365 23.88 28.75 -13.61
CA GLY A 365 23.05 28.99 -14.79
C GLY A 365 23.60 28.40 -16.09
N SER A 366 24.71 27.67 -16.08
CA SER A 366 25.21 26.96 -17.27
C SER A 366 24.47 25.65 -17.51
N GLU A 367 24.29 25.26 -18.78
CA GLU A 367 23.57 24.03 -19.14
C GLU A 367 24.54 22.96 -19.66
N VAL A 368 24.37 21.72 -19.18
CA VAL A 368 25.07 20.54 -19.67
C VAL A 368 24.05 19.57 -20.27
N LEU A 369 24.28 19.15 -21.51
CA LEU A 369 23.54 18.06 -22.15
C LEU A 369 24.10 16.72 -21.63
N LEU A 370 23.27 15.96 -20.92
CA LEU A 370 23.64 14.63 -20.39
C LEU A 370 23.34 13.53 -21.43
N VAL A 371 22.21 13.64 -22.13
CA VAL A 371 21.80 12.73 -23.20
C VAL A 371 21.21 13.56 -24.34
N ASP A 372 21.86 13.49 -25.50
CA ASP A 372 21.41 14.07 -26.77
C ASP A 372 20.42 13.12 -27.46
N CYS A 373 19.18 13.56 -27.67
CA CYS A 373 18.09 12.70 -28.15
C CYS A 373 17.32 13.26 -29.36
N GLU A 374 18.00 13.48 -30.48
CA GLU A 374 17.35 13.83 -31.76
C GLU A 374 16.27 12.81 -32.21
N GLN A 375 16.53 11.51 -32.05
CA GLN A 375 15.59 10.43 -32.46
C GLN A 375 15.04 9.61 -31.28
N CYS A 376 15.63 9.75 -30.09
CA CYS A 376 15.22 9.06 -28.87
C CYS A 376 14.34 9.95 -27.97
N SER A 377 13.90 9.39 -26.85
CA SER A 377 13.26 10.14 -25.78
C SER A 377 13.72 9.65 -24.42
N VAL A 378 14.26 10.57 -23.62
CA VAL A 378 14.44 10.39 -22.18
C VAL A 378 13.12 10.68 -21.46
N MET A 379 12.85 9.91 -20.40
CA MET A 379 11.68 10.02 -19.54
C MET A 379 12.08 9.81 -18.08
N ASP A 380 11.23 10.32 -17.17
CA ASP A 380 11.19 9.96 -15.76
C ASP A 380 12.54 10.03 -14.99
N PRO A 381 13.25 11.17 -14.99
CA PRO A 381 14.45 11.33 -14.18
C PRO A 381 14.14 11.24 -12.67
N PHE A 382 15.02 10.58 -11.92
CA PHE A 382 14.98 10.45 -10.47
C PHE A 382 16.40 10.50 -9.89
N ILE A 383 16.59 11.12 -8.71
CA ILE A 383 17.92 11.32 -8.10
C ILE A 383 18.15 10.32 -6.95
N SER A 384 19.37 9.78 -6.84
CA SER A 384 19.76 8.90 -5.74
C SER A 384 19.72 9.61 -4.38
N PHE A 385 19.49 8.88 -3.29
CA PHE A 385 19.43 9.48 -1.95
C PHE A 385 20.72 10.21 -1.53
N ASP A 386 21.87 9.87 -2.12
CA ASP A 386 23.14 10.57 -1.88
C ASP A 386 23.37 11.81 -2.77
N GLY A 387 22.41 12.16 -3.62
CA GLY A 387 22.43 13.32 -4.52
C GLY A 387 23.37 13.20 -5.73
N LYS A 388 24.01 12.06 -5.97
CA LYS A 388 25.11 11.95 -6.96
C LYS A 388 24.77 11.23 -8.26
N THR A 389 23.65 10.52 -8.33
CA THR A 389 23.26 9.73 -9.50
C THR A 389 21.88 10.14 -9.98
N VAL A 390 21.72 10.34 -11.30
CA VAL A 390 20.40 10.36 -11.94
C VAL A 390 20.10 8.96 -12.49
N TYR A 391 18.94 8.42 -12.17
CA TYR A 391 18.29 7.32 -12.88
C TYR A 391 17.27 7.91 -13.86
N TYR A 392 17.08 7.27 -15.02
CA TYR A 392 16.10 7.69 -16.02
C TYR A 392 15.72 6.54 -16.93
N SER A 393 14.63 6.72 -17.68
CA SER A 393 14.20 5.81 -18.74
C SER A 393 14.55 6.36 -20.10
N LEU A 394 14.95 5.50 -21.03
CA LEU A 394 15.29 5.89 -22.40
C LEU A 394 14.66 4.93 -23.41
N ILE A 395 14.05 5.49 -24.45
CA ILE A 395 13.62 4.78 -25.66
C ILE A 395 14.38 5.31 -26.88
N GLU A 396 15.10 4.43 -27.59
CA GLU A 396 16.00 4.82 -28.69
C GLU A 396 15.26 5.33 -29.94
N GLU A 397 14.08 4.78 -30.24
CA GLU A 397 13.20 5.20 -31.34
C GLU A 397 11.74 5.11 -30.84
N PRO A 398 10.99 6.21 -30.61
CA PRO A 398 9.63 6.17 -30.03
C PRO A 398 8.49 5.57 -30.91
N THR A 399 8.67 4.35 -31.40
CA THR A 399 7.63 3.54 -32.06
C THR A 399 6.96 2.60 -31.05
N ILE A 400 5.86 1.92 -31.41
CA ILE A 400 5.27 0.85 -30.58
C ILE A 400 6.17 -0.40 -30.49
N GLU A 401 6.94 -0.70 -31.54
CA GLU A 401 7.81 -1.89 -31.63
C GLU A 401 9.05 -1.78 -30.74
N SER A 402 9.50 -0.56 -30.48
CA SER A 402 10.71 -0.27 -29.71
C SER A 402 10.55 -0.54 -28.21
N ALA A 403 11.69 -0.79 -27.56
CA ALA A 403 11.78 -0.98 -26.12
C ALA A 403 12.28 0.29 -25.39
N SER A 404 11.97 0.40 -24.10
CA SER A 404 12.61 1.35 -23.18
C SER A 404 13.33 0.62 -22.05
N TRP A 405 14.46 1.17 -21.62
CA TRP A 405 15.30 0.60 -20.57
C TRP A 405 15.63 1.64 -19.51
N ILE A 406 16.02 1.16 -18.33
CA ILE A 406 16.50 2.00 -17.24
C ILE A 406 18.01 2.24 -17.41
N TYR A 407 18.42 3.49 -17.24
CA TYR A 407 19.79 3.94 -17.25
C TYR A 407 20.11 4.74 -15.98
N LYS A 408 21.40 4.90 -15.68
CA LYS A 408 21.91 5.85 -14.71
C LYS A 408 23.11 6.63 -15.24
N ILE A 409 23.35 7.82 -14.70
CA ILE A 409 24.56 8.63 -14.90
C ILE A 409 25.06 9.11 -13.54
N ASN A 410 26.38 9.00 -13.28
CA ASN A 410 27.00 9.62 -12.11
C ASN A 410 27.28 11.11 -12.40
N LEU A 411 26.64 11.99 -11.65
CA LEU A 411 26.73 13.44 -11.79
C LEU A 411 28.00 14.03 -11.12
N SER A 412 28.63 13.28 -10.20
CA SER A 412 29.79 13.73 -9.41
C SER A 412 31.15 13.55 -10.11
N GLU A 413 31.24 12.69 -11.12
CA GLU A 413 32.50 12.39 -11.81
C GLU A 413 32.86 13.42 -12.91
N GLY A 414 31.88 14.21 -13.37
CA GLY A 414 32.03 15.12 -14.51
C GLY A 414 32.19 14.41 -15.87
N ASN A 415 32.30 13.08 -15.87
CA ASN A 415 32.25 12.21 -17.04
C ASN A 415 30.90 11.50 -17.08
N TYR A 416 29.92 12.13 -17.74
CA TYR A 416 28.50 11.75 -17.69
C TYR A 416 28.15 10.52 -18.56
N GLU A 417 28.91 9.43 -18.45
CA GLU A 417 28.71 8.21 -19.23
C GLU A 417 27.46 7.43 -18.76
N PRO A 418 26.49 7.15 -19.65
CA PRO A 418 25.32 6.35 -19.31
C PRO A 418 25.64 4.88 -19.03
N ILE A 419 25.12 4.36 -17.93
CA ILE A 419 25.14 2.92 -17.59
C ILE A 419 23.71 2.39 -17.68
N ARG A 420 23.49 1.40 -18.55
CA ARG A 420 22.20 0.71 -18.71
C ARG A 420 22.04 -0.35 -17.62
N LEU A 421 20.91 -0.35 -16.91
CA LEU A 421 20.63 -1.26 -15.79
C LEU A 421 19.69 -2.42 -16.15
N THR A 422 18.75 -2.22 -17.09
CA THR A 422 17.82 -3.28 -17.50
C THR A 422 18.08 -3.78 -18.92
N PHE A 423 17.94 -5.09 -19.13
CA PHE A 423 18.27 -5.79 -20.38
C PHE A 423 17.04 -6.49 -20.97
N ASN A 424 17.15 -6.93 -22.24
CA ASN A 424 16.11 -7.74 -22.87
C ASN A 424 16.28 -9.21 -22.50
N ASP A 425 15.31 -9.76 -21.76
CA ASP A 425 15.21 -11.18 -21.38
C ASP A 425 13.95 -11.87 -21.95
N GLY A 426 13.20 -11.16 -22.80
CA GLY A 426 11.93 -11.62 -23.37
C GLY A 426 10.71 -11.33 -22.50
N PHE A 427 9.54 -11.62 -23.07
CA PHE A 427 8.26 -11.51 -22.38
C PHE A 427 7.91 -12.81 -21.67
N ASP A 428 7.20 -12.68 -20.55
CA ASP A 428 6.63 -13.81 -19.81
C ASP A 428 5.44 -14.46 -20.56
N SER A 429 5.14 -14.01 -21.79
CA SER A 429 4.21 -14.69 -22.73
C SER A 429 4.45 -16.19 -22.83
N SER A 430 5.70 -16.65 -22.76
CA SER A 430 6.09 -18.07 -22.86
C SER A 430 5.75 -18.92 -21.63
N LEU A 431 5.32 -18.30 -20.52
CA LEU A 431 4.88 -18.97 -19.30
C LEU A 431 3.45 -19.53 -19.42
N TYR A 432 2.63 -18.97 -20.30
CA TYR A 432 1.23 -19.39 -20.49
C TYR A 432 1.13 -20.54 -21.50
N SER A 433 0.49 -21.64 -21.10
CA SER A 433 0.35 -22.90 -21.87
C SER A 433 -0.13 -22.72 -23.31
N ASN A 434 -1.04 -21.76 -23.53
CA ASN A 434 -1.66 -21.49 -24.82
C ASN A 434 -0.82 -20.58 -25.74
N ASN A 435 0.26 -19.96 -25.24
CA ASN A 435 1.12 -19.05 -26.01
C ASN A 435 2.27 -19.79 -26.70
N ASN A 436 1.92 -20.79 -27.51
CA ASN A 436 2.85 -21.75 -28.12
C ASN A 436 3.36 -21.40 -29.54
N THR A 437 3.08 -20.19 -30.05
CA THR A 437 3.63 -19.71 -31.33
C THR A 437 4.20 -18.28 -31.21
N PRO A 438 5.14 -17.86 -32.07
CA PRO A 438 5.73 -16.52 -31.99
C PRO A 438 4.72 -15.37 -32.10
N GLU A 439 3.57 -15.58 -32.73
CA GLU A 439 2.50 -14.56 -32.84
C GLU A 439 1.68 -14.39 -31.55
N HIS A 440 1.89 -15.26 -30.55
CA HIS A 440 1.35 -15.14 -29.19
C HIS A 440 2.38 -14.56 -28.20
N ASP A 441 3.62 -14.34 -28.64
CA ASP A 441 4.60 -13.55 -27.90
C ASP A 441 4.29 -12.06 -28.08
N GLN A 442 4.19 -11.31 -26.99
CA GLN A 442 3.94 -9.86 -27.04
C GLN A 442 5.06 -9.12 -27.80
N GLY A 443 6.28 -9.67 -27.81
CA GLY A 443 7.42 -9.19 -28.58
C GLY A 443 7.23 -9.23 -30.10
N SER A 444 6.21 -9.92 -30.61
CA SER A 444 5.81 -9.87 -32.03
C SER A 444 5.01 -8.62 -32.41
N VAL A 445 4.61 -7.79 -31.42
CA VAL A 445 3.81 -6.57 -31.61
C VAL A 445 4.42 -5.34 -30.94
N ARG A 446 5.09 -5.48 -29.78
CA ARG A 446 5.69 -4.34 -29.07
C ARG A 446 6.91 -4.71 -28.23
N GLY A 447 7.80 -3.74 -28.01
CA GLY A 447 8.97 -3.90 -27.15
C GLY A 447 8.63 -3.85 -25.65
N ILE A 448 9.60 -4.29 -24.83
CA ILE A 448 9.56 -4.17 -23.37
C ILE A 448 9.62 -2.68 -22.98
N ARG A 449 8.88 -2.28 -21.96
CA ARG A 449 8.77 -0.88 -21.53
C ARG A 449 9.07 -0.73 -20.05
N ASP A 450 10.35 -0.67 -19.72
CA ASP A 450 10.78 -0.26 -18.39
C ASP A 450 10.75 1.28 -18.30
N MET A 451 10.01 1.80 -17.32
CA MET A 451 9.69 3.21 -17.14
C MET A 451 9.78 3.60 -15.65
N ALA A 452 9.94 4.89 -15.36
CA ALA A 452 9.94 5.49 -14.02
C ALA A 452 10.74 4.74 -12.92
N PRO A 453 12.09 4.77 -12.97
CA PRO A 453 12.95 4.17 -11.95
C PRO A 453 13.05 5.05 -10.69
N ALA A 454 13.03 4.41 -9.51
CA ALA A 454 13.34 5.05 -8.22
C ALA A 454 14.18 4.10 -7.32
N PRO A 455 15.13 4.64 -6.54
CA PRO A 455 15.86 3.85 -5.54
C PRO A 455 14.98 3.52 -4.33
N LEU A 456 15.29 2.41 -3.65
CA LEU A 456 14.70 1.99 -2.38
C LEU A 456 15.74 1.98 -1.26
N ALA A 457 15.32 2.26 -0.02
CA ALA A 457 16.21 2.40 1.14
C ALA A 457 16.92 1.10 1.56
N ASP A 458 16.41 -0.06 1.16
CA ASP A 458 17.04 -1.38 1.31
C ASP A 458 18.08 -1.69 0.20
N GLY A 459 18.35 -0.70 -0.66
CA GLY A 459 19.29 -0.79 -1.76
C GLY A 459 18.76 -1.51 -2.98
N ARG A 460 17.44 -1.61 -3.22
CA ARG A 460 16.90 -2.01 -4.53
C ARG A 460 16.62 -0.79 -5.42
N ILE A 461 16.31 -1.05 -6.70
CA ILE A 461 15.66 -0.07 -7.59
C ILE A 461 14.28 -0.61 -7.95
N VAL A 462 13.22 0.18 -7.75
CA VAL A 462 11.86 -0.08 -8.24
C VAL A 462 11.62 0.66 -9.55
N PHE A 463 10.83 0.07 -10.44
CA PHE A 463 10.42 0.67 -11.70
C PHE A 463 9.13 0.01 -12.21
N THR A 464 8.49 0.59 -13.23
CA THR A 464 7.33 -0.02 -13.89
C THR A 464 7.74 -0.77 -15.14
N SER A 465 7.25 -2.00 -15.33
CA SER A 465 7.47 -2.76 -16.57
C SER A 465 6.27 -3.58 -17.03
N ASN A 466 6.26 -3.89 -18.33
CA ASN A 466 5.23 -4.70 -18.99
C ASN A 466 5.63 -6.17 -19.26
N ARG A 467 6.73 -6.64 -18.67
CA ARG A 467 7.35 -7.95 -18.95
C ARG A 467 6.42 -9.14 -18.69
N SER A 468 5.48 -9.05 -17.74
CA SER A 468 4.41 -10.03 -17.50
C SER A 468 3.55 -10.36 -18.73
N ALA A 469 3.63 -9.52 -19.77
CA ALA A 469 2.95 -9.68 -21.05
C ALA A 469 1.43 -9.78 -20.92
N LEU A 470 0.86 -8.95 -20.06
CA LEU A 470 -0.59 -8.93 -19.79
C LEU A 470 -1.29 -7.87 -20.66
N THR A 471 -2.49 -8.22 -21.08
CA THR A 471 -3.39 -7.33 -21.82
C THR A 471 -4.38 -6.69 -20.86
N ALA A 472 -4.40 -5.36 -20.82
CA ALA A 472 -5.30 -4.63 -19.93
C ALA A 472 -6.78 -4.88 -20.27
N PHE A 473 -7.61 -4.91 -19.23
CA PHE A 473 -9.06 -5.06 -19.33
C PHE A 473 -9.68 -3.79 -19.96
N ARG A 474 -10.79 -3.92 -20.71
CA ARG A 474 -11.63 -2.79 -21.22
C ARG A 474 -11.01 -1.89 -22.31
N ALA A 475 -10.90 -2.39 -23.54
CA ALA A 475 -10.29 -1.70 -24.69
C ALA A 475 -11.01 -0.44 -25.26
N HIS A 476 -11.71 0.35 -24.44
CA HIS A 476 -12.37 1.60 -24.85
C HIS A 476 -11.44 2.84 -24.85
N THR A 477 -10.30 2.77 -24.14
CA THR A 477 -9.26 3.82 -24.16
C THR A 477 -8.17 3.50 -25.17
N ASN A 478 -7.56 4.53 -25.75
CA ASN A 478 -6.40 4.35 -26.65
C ASN A 478 -5.23 3.65 -25.95
N ALA A 479 -5.11 3.86 -24.63
CA ALA A 479 -4.15 3.22 -23.73
C ALA A 479 -4.12 1.68 -23.86
N ILE A 480 -5.28 1.05 -24.04
CA ILE A 480 -5.45 -0.41 -23.99
C ILE A 480 -5.47 -1.05 -25.38
N VAL A 481 -5.92 -0.32 -26.40
CA VAL A 481 -5.86 -0.81 -27.79
C VAL A 481 -4.42 -0.86 -28.30
N LYS A 482 -3.54 0.02 -27.80
CA LYS A 482 -2.12 0.11 -28.19
C LYS A 482 -1.13 -0.33 -27.10
N GLY A 483 -1.58 -0.59 -25.88
CA GLY A 483 -0.72 -0.79 -24.71
C GLY A 483 -0.96 -2.12 -24.00
N SER A 484 0.06 -2.54 -23.24
CA SER A 484 0.01 -3.65 -22.30
C SER A 484 -0.02 -3.13 -20.86
N VAL A 485 -0.37 -3.99 -19.92
CA VAL A 485 -0.29 -3.70 -18.47
C VAL A 485 1.11 -3.25 -18.08
N GLN A 486 1.20 -2.33 -17.11
CA GLN A 486 2.42 -1.92 -16.41
C GLN A 486 2.31 -2.31 -14.94
N GLN A 487 3.31 -3.00 -14.39
CA GLN A 487 3.36 -3.44 -12.99
C GLN A 487 4.70 -3.07 -12.35
N LEU A 488 4.78 -3.08 -11.03
CA LEU A 488 6.02 -2.78 -10.29
C LEU A 488 7.00 -3.95 -10.36
N TYR A 489 8.23 -3.66 -10.77
CA TYR A 489 9.37 -4.58 -10.74
C TYR A 489 10.49 -4.00 -9.88
N VAL A 490 11.33 -4.89 -9.34
CA VAL A 490 12.53 -4.51 -8.58
C VAL A 490 13.77 -5.25 -9.08
N ILE A 491 14.94 -4.60 -8.97
CA ILE A 491 16.27 -5.17 -9.24
C ILE A 491 17.29 -4.84 -8.15
N ASP A 492 18.33 -5.68 -8.06
CA ASP A 492 19.56 -5.49 -7.27
C ASP A 492 20.77 -5.07 -8.13
N ASP A 493 20.63 -4.98 -9.46
CA ASP A 493 21.73 -4.53 -10.32
C ASP A 493 21.84 -3.00 -10.33
N HIS A 494 22.97 -2.49 -9.82
CA HIS A 494 23.33 -1.07 -9.87
C HIS A 494 24.49 -0.76 -10.81
N ASP A 495 25.24 -1.75 -11.31
CA ASP A 495 26.43 -1.52 -12.14
C ASP A 495 26.20 -1.86 -13.62
N GLY A 496 25.06 -2.45 -13.96
CA GLY A 496 24.67 -2.80 -15.32
C GLY A 496 25.42 -4.01 -15.86
N THR A 497 26.02 -4.82 -14.99
CA THR A 497 26.76 -6.03 -15.39
C THR A 497 25.88 -7.26 -15.53
N ALA A 498 24.66 -7.25 -14.98
CA ALA A 498 23.74 -8.36 -15.13
C ALA A 498 23.17 -8.44 -16.55
N SER A 499 22.91 -9.67 -17.01
CA SER A 499 22.35 -9.95 -18.33
C SER A 499 21.25 -11.01 -18.33
N THR A 500 20.81 -11.46 -17.14
CA THR A 500 19.67 -12.37 -16.95
C THR A 500 18.88 -11.97 -15.71
N LYS A 501 17.60 -12.40 -15.63
CA LYS A 501 16.71 -12.15 -14.48
C LYS A 501 17.37 -12.58 -13.16
N GLU A 502 18.01 -13.75 -13.17
CA GLU A 502 18.64 -14.34 -11.99
C GLU A 502 19.87 -13.57 -11.48
N LEU A 503 20.66 -12.98 -12.40
CA LEU A 503 21.87 -12.22 -12.02
C LEU A 503 21.53 -10.85 -11.42
N SER A 504 20.48 -10.20 -11.94
CA SER A 504 19.97 -8.89 -11.47
C SER A 504 18.97 -8.99 -10.31
N ASN A 505 18.53 -10.21 -9.97
CA ASN A 505 17.40 -10.46 -9.07
C ASN A 505 16.10 -9.76 -9.53
N LEU A 506 15.90 -9.64 -10.84
CA LEU A 506 14.73 -8.99 -11.45
C LEU A 506 13.47 -9.80 -11.15
N ARG A 507 12.56 -9.21 -10.37
CA ARG A 507 11.27 -9.82 -9.99
C ARG A 507 10.12 -8.82 -10.05
N LEU A 508 8.93 -9.32 -10.36
CA LEU A 508 7.67 -8.62 -10.16
C LEU A 508 7.48 -8.43 -8.64
N LEU A 509 7.10 -7.22 -8.22
CA LEU A 509 6.90 -6.89 -6.81
C LEU A 509 5.50 -7.34 -6.35
N GLU A 510 4.47 -6.96 -7.09
CA GLU A 510 3.08 -7.24 -6.74
C GLU A 510 2.21 -7.57 -7.95
N THR A 511 1.26 -8.50 -7.77
CA THR A 511 0.40 -9.07 -8.81
C THR A 511 -1.00 -8.48 -8.87
N GLY A 512 -1.52 -7.91 -7.77
CA GLY A 512 -2.86 -7.30 -7.71
C GLY A 512 -3.07 -6.13 -8.69
N ASN A 513 -2.00 -5.49 -9.17
CA ASN A 513 -2.08 -4.39 -10.14
C ASN A 513 -2.30 -4.92 -11.57
N LEU A 514 -3.48 -4.65 -12.12
CA LEU A 514 -3.99 -5.30 -13.34
C LEU A 514 -4.15 -4.37 -14.57
N HIS A 515 -3.75 -3.09 -14.47
CA HIS A 515 -3.77 -2.13 -15.58
C HIS A 515 -2.45 -1.35 -15.72
N LEU A 516 -2.38 -0.09 -15.28
CA LEU A 516 -1.27 0.80 -15.57
C LEU A 516 -0.75 1.39 -14.27
N VAL A 517 0.29 0.79 -13.70
CA VAL A 517 1.09 1.43 -12.65
C VAL A 517 2.07 2.42 -13.27
N GLN A 518 2.21 3.60 -12.66
CA GLN A 518 3.04 4.71 -13.13
C GLN A 518 3.70 5.45 -11.97
N HIS A 519 4.95 5.88 -12.19
CA HIS A 519 5.75 6.76 -11.31
C HIS A 519 5.83 6.38 -9.83
N PRO A 520 6.41 5.20 -9.51
CA PRO A 520 6.71 4.83 -8.12
C PRO A 520 7.81 5.72 -7.53
N PHE A 521 7.68 6.05 -6.24
CA PHE A 521 8.74 6.62 -5.41
C PHE A 521 8.54 6.20 -3.95
N GLN A 522 9.61 6.20 -3.14
CA GLN A 522 9.52 5.83 -1.73
C GLN A 522 9.27 7.06 -0.84
N LEU A 523 8.28 6.95 0.05
CA LEU A 523 7.94 7.91 1.09
C LEU A 523 8.93 7.84 2.26
N LYS A 524 9.03 8.91 3.06
CA LYS A 524 9.87 8.97 4.27
C LYS A 524 9.70 7.77 5.21
N ASP A 525 8.47 7.28 5.36
CA ASP A 525 8.08 6.13 6.21
C ASP A 525 8.41 4.75 5.59
N GLY A 526 9.09 4.72 4.45
CA GLY A 526 9.51 3.50 3.78
C GLY A 526 8.48 2.90 2.81
N ARG A 527 7.22 3.35 2.80
CA ARG A 527 6.22 2.89 1.81
C ARG A 527 6.57 3.37 0.40
N ILE A 528 6.22 2.60 -0.62
CA ILE A 528 6.30 3.01 -2.02
C ILE A 528 4.94 3.59 -2.41
N MET A 529 4.90 4.86 -2.82
CA MET A 529 3.74 5.50 -3.43
C MET A 529 3.83 5.44 -4.96
N PHE A 530 2.72 5.19 -5.63
CA PHE A 530 2.61 5.19 -7.09
C PHE A 530 1.20 5.58 -7.53
N SER A 531 1.02 5.92 -8.80
CA SER A 531 -0.30 6.13 -9.41
C SER A 531 -0.72 4.89 -10.21
N THR A 532 -1.99 4.48 -10.10
CA THR A 532 -2.52 3.35 -10.89
C THR A 532 -4.02 3.47 -11.15
N TRP A 533 -4.48 2.85 -12.23
CA TRP A 533 -5.90 2.63 -12.51
C TRP A 533 -6.30 1.22 -12.04
N GLN A 534 -6.97 1.11 -10.89
CA GLN A 534 -7.14 -0.16 -10.18
C GLN A 534 -8.61 -0.65 -10.13
N ASP A 535 -9.51 -0.03 -10.91
CA ASP A 535 -10.94 -0.33 -10.84
C ASP A 535 -11.32 -1.67 -11.49
N ALA A 536 -12.31 -2.33 -10.89
CA ALA A 536 -12.95 -3.53 -11.39
C ALA A 536 -14.37 -3.23 -11.92
N GLY A 537 -14.84 -4.05 -12.86
CA GLY A 537 -16.21 -4.04 -13.36
C GLY A 537 -16.57 -2.79 -14.16
N THR A 538 -17.85 -2.64 -14.53
CA THR A 538 -18.30 -1.52 -15.40
C THR A 538 -18.29 -0.12 -14.76
N LYS A 539 -17.53 0.07 -13.67
CA LYS A 539 -17.38 1.30 -12.91
C LYS A 539 -16.99 2.48 -13.82
N PHE A 540 -15.78 2.43 -14.39
CA PHE A 540 -15.28 3.46 -15.31
C PHE A 540 -14.93 2.92 -16.71
N SER A 541 -14.79 3.84 -17.66
CA SER A 541 -14.46 3.60 -19.07
C SER A 541 -13.22 4.38 -19.53
N TYR A 542 -12.48 4.95 -18.58
CA TYR A 542 -11.32 5.81 -18.76
C TYR A 542 -10.24 5.38 -17.75
N ALA A 543 -8.97 5.64 -18.07
CA ALA A 543 -7.85 5.34 -17.17
C ALA A 543 -7.76 6.38 -16.05
N MET A 544 -8.63 6.23 -15.05
CA MET A 544 -8.65 7.11 -13.88
C MET A 544 -7.59 6.65 -12.88
N THR A 545 -6.39 7.23 -12.96
CA THR A 545 -5.32 6.91 -12.01
C THR A 545 -5.53 7.61 -10.67
N THR A 546 -5.26 6.89 -9.60
CA THR A 546 -5.26 7.35 -8.21
C THR A 546 -3.99 6.91 -7.51
N LEU A 547 -3.67 7.52 -6.39
CA LEU A 547 -2.48 7.18 -5.60
C LEU A 547 -2.75 5.94 -4.75
N PHE A 548 -1.80 5.03 -4.76
CA PHE A 548 -1.73 3.84 -3.91
C PHE A 548 -0.39 3.83 -3.18
N THR A 549 -0.35 3.17 -2.03
CA THR A 549 0.87 2.80 -1.31
C THR A 549 1.04 1.29 -1.23
N ILE A 550 2.27 0.81 -1.17
CA ILE A 550 2.64 -0.59 -0.97
C ILE A 550 3.95 -0.67 -0.20
N TYR A 551 4.21 -1.76 0.52
CA TYR A 551 5.50 -1.97 1.17
C TYR A 551 6.57 -2.44 0.17
N PRO A 552 7.88 -2.21 0.46
CA PRO A 552 8.96 -2.61 -0.43
C PRO A 552 9.07 -4.11 -0.75
N ASP A 553 8.42 -4.99 0.00
CA ASP A 553 8.35 -6.44 -0.26
C ASP A 553 7.14 -6.86 -1.12
N GLY A 554 6.21 -5.93 -1.39
CA GLY A 554 4.97 -6.15 -2.12
C GLY A 554 3.72 -6.30 -1.23
N THR A 555 3.88 -6.31 0.09
CA THR A 555 2.74 -6.40 1.03
C THR A 555 2.05 -5.05 1.20
N ASN A 556 0.91 -5.05 1.88
CA ASN A 556 0.16 -3.88 2.29
C ASN A 556 -0.22 -2.92 1.16
N LEU A 557 -0.73 -3.47 0.04
CA LEU A 557 -1.32 -2.67 -1.03
C LEU A 557 -2.54 -1.91 -0.51
N MET A 558 -2.44 -0.59 -0.41
CA MET A 558 -3.43 0.33 0.16
C MET A 558 -3.74 1.48 -0.79
N GLN A 559 -4.97 1.96 -0.76
CA GLN A 559 -5.41 3.11 -1.54
C GLN A 559 -5.19 4.41 -0.77
N PHE A 560 -4.56 5.42 -1.38
CA PHE A 560 -4.22 6.70 -0.75
C PHE A 560 -5.14 7.85 -1.20
N THR A 561 -5.49 7.90 -2.50
CA THR A 561 -6.58 8.76 -3.01
C THR A 561 -7.68 7.96 -3.69
N GLU A 562 -8.90 8.51 -3.68
CA GLU A 562 -10.12 7.83 -4.12
C GLU A 562 -10.43 8.07 -5.62
N PRO A 563 -11.11 7.13 -6.34
CA PRO A 563 -11.26 7.18 -7.80
C PRO A 563 -12.66 7.61 -8.29
N HIS A 564 -13.60 8.00 -7.42
CA HIS A 564 -14.94 8.42 -7.83
C HIS A 564 -15.00 9.91 -8.18
N ASP A 565 -14.03 10.39 -8.95
CA ASP A 565 -14.04 11.76 -9.47
C ASP A 565 -15.10 11.92 -10.57
N HIS A 566 -16.14 12.71 -10.27
CA HIS A 566 -17.25 12.97 -11.18
C HIS A 566 -16.84 13.69 -12.48
N HIS A 567 -15.61 14.21 -12.55
CA HIS A 567 -15.04 14.95 -13.68
C HIS A 567 -13.98 14.14 -14.45
N LYS A 568 -13.68 12.90 -14.04
CA LYS A 568 -12.65 12.01 -14.62
C LYS A 568 -11.23 12.55 -14.53
N ASN A 569 -10.95 13.38 -13.52
CA ASN A 569 -9.58 13.81 -13.25
C ASN A 569 -8.78 12.63 -12.65
N VAL A 570 -7.46 12.70 -12.76
CA VAL A 570 -6.53 11.72 -12.20
C VAL A 570 -5.60 12.38 -11.20
N ASP A 571 -5.18 11.63 -10.17
CA ASP A 571 -3.90 11.91 -9.51
C ASP A 571 -2.80 11.20 -10.29
N HIS A 572 -1.69 11.90 -10.49
CA HIS A 572 -0.52 11.34 -11.16
C HIS A 572 0.75 11.90 -10.50
N PHE A 573 1.73 12.36 -11.30
CA PHE A 573 3.05 12.84 -10.88
C PHE A 573 3.03 13.47 -9.49
N ALA A 574 3.68 12.79 -8.54
CA ALA A 574 3.63 13.12 -7.12
C ALA A 574 5.03 13.22 -6.52
N THR A 575 5.13 13.93 -5.41
CA THR A 575 6.32 14.09 -4.59
C THR A 575 5.89 14.26 -3.13
N GLN A 576 6.84 14.10 -2.20
CA GLN A 576 6.61 14.36 -0.77
C GLN A 576 7.43 15.58 -0.36
N LEU A 577 6.87 16.47 0.45
CA LEU A 577 7.57 17.62 1.02
C LEU A 577 8.38 17.23 2.28
N ALA A 578 9.18 18.15 2.82
CA ALA A 578 10.09 17.87 3.94
C ALA A 578 9.34 17.53 5.24
N GLU A 579 8.28 18.27 5.54
CA GLU A 579 7.33 18.06 6.64
C GLU A 579 6.43 16.84 6.44
N GLY A 580 6.49 16.23 5.26
CA GLY A 580 5.92 14.92 4.96
C GLY A 580 4.64 14.93 4.14
N SER A 581 4.03 16.08 3.82
CA SER A 581 2.82 16.10 2.99
C SER A 581 3.10 15.67 1.54
N ILE A 582 2.09 15.11 0.86
CA ILE A 582 2.17 14.64 -0.52
C ILE A 582 1.62 15.73 -1.44
N VAL A 583 2.36 16.10 -2.49
CA VAL A 583 1.88 16.99 -3.56
C VAL A 583 1.77 16.21 -4.86
N SER A 584 0.59 16.24 -5.50
CA SER A 584 0.33 15.59 -6.79
C SER A 584 -0.29 16.55 -7.82
N GLY A 585 0.04 16.33 -9.09
CA GLY A 585 -0.66 16.94 -10.22
C GLY A 585 -2.01 16.27 -10.47
N TYR A 586 -3.08 17.06 -10.43
CA TYR A 586 -4.46 16.59 -10.61
C TYR A 586 -5.11 17.23 -11.84
N TYR A 587 -5.41 16.42 -12.87
CA TYR A 587 -5.77 16.86 -14.23
C TYR A 587 -6.67 15.87 -14.99
N TYR A 588 -7.28 16.33 -16.08
CA TYR A 588 -8.06 15.50 -16.99
C TYR A 588 -7.14 14.79 -18.00
N PRO A 589 -7.11 13.44 -18.06
CA PRO A 589 -5.99 12.73 -18.67
C PRO A 589 -5.98 12.80 -20.20
N SER A 590 -7.11 12.81 -20.91
CA SER A 590 -7.06 12.55 -22.35
C SER A 590 -6.50 13.72 -23.20
N PHE A 591 -6.57 14.98 -22.74
CA PHE A 591 -6.27 16.16 -23.59
C PHE A 591 -5.42 17.28 -22.94
N ASP A 592 -5.07 17.18 -21.65
CA ASP A 592 -4.37 18.25 -20.94
C ASP A 592 -2.83 18.06 -20.84
N TYR A 593 -2.25 17.11 -21.60
CA TYR A 593 -0.80 16.86 -21.68
C TYR A 593 -0.09 16.58 -20.34
N GLY A 594 -0.84 16.20 -19.31
CA GLY A 594 -0.31 16.00 -17.96
C GLY A 594 -0.44 17.21 -17.02
N PHE A 595 -1.02 18.34 -17.45
CA PHE A 595 -1.05 19.60 -16.70
C PHE A 595 -2.43 19.89 -16.09
N GLY A 596 -2.44 20.30 -14.81
CA GLY A 596 -3.65 20.54 -14.02
C GLY A 596 -3.47 21.60 -12.94
N LEU A 597 -4.07 21.35 -11.78
CA LEU A 597 -3.68 22.01 -10.53
C LEU A 597 -2.81 21.09 -9.67
N LEU A 598 -2.19 21.66 -8.64
CA LEU A 598 -1.45 20.93 -7.62
C LEU A 598 -2.33 20.79 -6.37
N MET A 599 -2.49 19.54 -5.96
CA MET A 599 -3.20 19.13 -4.74
C MET A 599 -2.18 18.70 -3.70
N LYS A 600 -2.41 19.09 -2.44
CA LYS A 600 -1.60 18.70 -1.28
C LYS A 600 -2.45 17.84 -0.36
N TYR A 601 -1.90 16.72 0.10
CA TYR A 601 -2.55 15.71 0.93
C TYR A 601 -1.69 15.43 2.17
N PRO A 602 -2.26 15.33 3.38
CA PRO A 602 -1.52 14.84 4.54
C PRO A 602 -1.33 13.32 4.43
N ILE A 603 -0.24 12.79 4.99
CA ILE A 603 0.00 11.33 5.00
C ILE A 603 -0.93 10.60 5.96
N GLU A 604 -1.24 11.21 7.12
CA GLU A 604 -2.15 10.65 8.12
C GLU A 604 -3.27 11.65 8.41
N SER A 605 -4.37 11.19 8.98
CA SER A 605 -5.42 12.06 9.49
C SER A 605 -6.01 11.51 10.79
N GLU A 606 -6.59 12.38 11.62
CA GLU A 606 -7.24 11.97 12.86
C GLU A 606 -8.56 11.23 12.56
N GLY A 607 -8.66 9.95 12.92
CA GLY A 607 -9.82 9.10 12.63
C GLY A 607 -9.84 8.62 11.18
N PRO A 608 -11.00 8.56 10.49
CA PRO A 608 -11.07 8.02 9.15
C PRO A 608 -10.37 8.92 8.13
N ASP A 609 -9.58 8.28 7.26
CA ASP A 609 -8.71 8.90 6.26
C ASP A 609 -9.45 9.78 5.24
N PHE A 610 -10.73 9.49 4.98
CA PHE A 610 -11.53 10.16 3.97
C PHE A 610 -12.69 10.94 4.57
N LEU A 611 -12.98 12.10 3.98
CA LEU A 611 -14.21 12.84 4.21
C LEU A 611 -15.26 12.39 3.21
N ARG A 612 -16.52 12.24 3.63
CA ARG A 612 -17.62 12.16 2.69
C ARG A 612 -17.95 13.54 2.11
N GLY A 613 -17.82 13.64 0.81
CA GLY A 613 -17.86 14.86 0.01
C GLY A 613 -16.47 15.38 -0.36
N SER A 614 -16.42 16.14 -1.45
CA SER A 614 -15.22 16.88 -1.86
C SER A 614 -14.92 18.05 -0.91
N SER A 615 -13.64 18.37 -0.79
CA SER A 615 -13.06 19.46 0.01
C SER A 615 -13.78 20.81 -0.15
N ASP A 616 -13.92 21.53 0.96
CA ASP A 616 -14.56 22.87 1.03
C ASP A 616 -13.76 23.98 0.30
N ALA A 617 -12.56 23.66 -0.20
CA ALA A 617 -11.72 24.60 -0.92
C ALA A 617 -12.29 24.95 -2.30
N THR A 618 -12.22 26.24 -2.65
CA THR A 618 -12.77 26.79 -3.90
C THR A 618 -11.75 27.63 -4.67
N TYR A 619 -11.97 27.73 -5.99
CA TYR A 619 -11.11 28.53 -6.87
C TYR A 619 -11.15 30.02 -6.54
N THR A 620 -9.98 30.67 -6.46
CA THR A 620 -9.87 32.09 -6.05
C THR A 620 -10.50 33.06 -7.03
N HIS A 621 -10.46 32.76 -8.33
CA HIS A 621 -11.00 33.61 -9.39
C HIS A 621 -12.51 33.53 -9.58
N SER A 622 -13.22 32.56 -8.99
CA SER A 622 -14.67 32.42 -9.14
C SER A 622 -15.47 32.43 -7.83
N GLN A 623 -14.90 32.00 -6.70
CA GLN A 623 -15.61 31.73 -5.44
C GLN A 623 -16.85 30.80 -5.58
N GLN A 624 -16.99 30.08 -6.71
CA GLN A 624 -18.24 29.41 -7.11
C GLN A 624 -18.05 27.97 -7.58
N GLY A 625 -16.88 27.37 -7.36
CA GLY A 625 -16.62 25.96 -7.68
C GLY A 625 -15.59 25.32 -6.77
N ARG A 626 -15.83 24.06 -6.39
CA ARG A 626 -14.93 23.19 -5.64
C ARG A 626 -13.65 22.90 -6.43
N ILE A 627 -12.53 22.68 -5.75
CA ILE A 627 -11.26 22.27 -6.39
C ILE A 627 -11.30 20.81 -6.87
N SER A 628 -11.85 19.92 -6.04
CA SER A 628 -12.05 18.49 -6.27
C SER A 628 -13.50 18.18 -6.61
N PHE A 629 -13.71 17.08 -7.34
CA PHE A 629 -15.02 16.54 -7.69
C PHE A 629 -15.15 15.06 -7.32
N ARG A 630 -14.36 14.56 -6.35
CA ARG A 630 -14.54 13.25 -5.72
C ARG A 630 -15.77 13.22 -4.82
N GLU A 631 -16.36 12.04 -4.64
CA GLU A 631 -17.32 11.80 -3.55
C GLU A 631 -16.58 11.59 -2.22
N PHE A 632 -15.33 11.10 -2.22
CA PHE A 632 -14.47 11.10 -1.03
C PHE A 632 -13.13 11.79 -1.29
N ASP A 633 -12.86 12.92 -0.62
CA ASP A 633 -11.51 13.52 -0.56
C ASP A 633 -10.78 13.05 0.71
N ARG A 634 -9.45 12.90 0.63
CA ARG A 634 -8.63 12.64 1.83
C ARG A 634 -8.78 13.82 2.81
N LYS A 635 -8.98 13.53 4.10
CA LYS A 635 -9.15 14.56 5.13
C LYS A 635 -7.93 15.49 5.18
N GLY A 636 -8.15 16.80 5.14
CA GLY A 636 -7.06 17.79 5.06
C GLY A 636 -6.51 18.07 3.66
N THR A 637 -7.17 17.62 2.59
CA THR A 637 -6.83 17.98 1.20
C THR A 637 -6.86 19.49 0.95
N GLU A 638 -5.79 20.03 0.38
CA GLU A 638 -5.65 21.45 -0.01
C GLU A 638 -5.22 21.61 -1.47
N SER A 639 -5.34 22.82 -2.03
CA SER A 639 -4.77 23.18 -3.34
C SER A 639 -3.71 24.25 -3.18
N ILE A 640 -2.51 23.97 -3.71
CA ILE A 640 -1.38 24.91 -3.78
C ILE A 640 -1.60 25.95 -4.90
N THR A 641 -2.29 25.58 -5.99
CA THR A 641 -2.51 26.45 -7.17
C THR A 641 -3.98 26.78 -7.46
N PRO A 642 -4.76 27.31 -6.48
CA PRO A 642 -6.23 27.45 -6.56
C PRO A 642 -6.74 28.54 -7.52
N HIS A 643 -5.86 29.15 -8.32
CA HIS A 643 -6.25 30.02 -9.43
C HIS A 643 -6.56 29.24 -10.72
N THR A 644 -6.06 27.99 -10.85
CA THR A 644 -6.26 27.13 -12.02
C THR A 644 -7.14 25.90 -11.74
N THR A 645 -7.39 25.06 -12.75
CA THR A 645 -8.31 23.91 -12.65
C THR A 645 -7.80 22.68 -13.41
N GLY A 646 -8.09 21.48 -12.89
CA GLY A 646 -7.72 20.19 -13.49
C GLY A 646 -8.64 19.74 -14.62
N LYS A 647 -9.78 20.42 -14.81
CA LYS A 647 -10.78 20.06 -15.83
C LYS A 647 -10.25 20.25 -17.26
N ASP A 648 -10.84 19.50 -18.20
CA ASP A 648 -10.74 19.57 -19.68
C ASP A 648 -11.20 20.93 -20.27
N ILE A 649 -10.58 22.01 -19.81
CA ILE A 649 -10.75 23.40 -20.24
C ILE A 649 -9.44 24.16 -20.01
N PRO A 650 -9.18 25.26 -20.75
CA PRO A 650 -8.11 26.19 -20.45
C PRO A 650 -8.18 26.72 -19.02
N ALA A 651 -7.02 27.07 -18.48
CA ALA A 651 -6.91 27.76 -17.20
C ALA A 651 -7.78 29.04 -17.16
N PRO A 652 -8.45 29.36 -16.04
CA PRO A 652 -9.16 30.62 -15.86
C PRO A 652 -8.25 31.82 -16.20
N ASN A 653 -8.76 32.80 -16.94
CA ASN A 653 -7.99 33.96 -17.42
C ASN A 653 -6.74 33.63 -18.24
N LEU A 654 -6.57 32.39 -18.73
CA LEU A 654 -5.34 31.87 -19.37
C LEU A 654 -4.11 31.92 -18.43
N SER A 655 -4.32 31.70 -17.13
CA SER A 655 -3.29 31.73 -16.08
C SER A 655 -2.38 30.49 -16.02
N GLY A 656 -2.32 29.67 -17.07
CA GLY A 656 -1.55 28.43 -17.10
C GLY A 656 -1.99 27.30 -16.15
N LYS A 657 -1.31 26.16 -16.28
CA LYS A 657 -1.49 24.94 -15.46
C LYS A 657 -0.14 24.32 -15.10
N TYR A 658 -0.14 23.37 -14.17
CA TYR A 658 1.04 22.82 -13.51
C TYR A 658 1.13 21.30 -13.68
N SER A 659 2.35 20.77 -13.72
CA SER A 659 2.63 19.34 -13.71
C SER A 659 3.94 19.01 -12.99
N MET A 660 4.19 17.72 -12.81
CA MET A 660 5.48 17.13 -12.41
C MET A 660 6.13 17.83 -11.20
N PRO A 661 5.42 17.92 -10.06
CA PRO A 661 5.99 18.45 -8.83
C PRO A 661 7.24 17.66 -8.41
N SER A 662 8.21 18.37 -7.85
CA SER A 662 9.39 17.81 -7.18
C SER A 662 9.73 18.66 -5.98
N ALA A 663 9.69 18.09 -4.78
CA ALA A 663 10.22 18.75 -3.60
C ALA A 663 11.70 19.09 -3.81
N THR A 664 12.14 20.17 -3.16
CA THR A 664 13.54 20.57 -3.11
C THR A 664 14.00 20.74 -1.67
N VAL A 665 15.28 21.05 -1.51
CA VAL A 665 15.82 21.52 -0.24
C VAL A 665 14.95 22.66 0.33
N ARG A 666 14.77 22.67 1.65
CA ARG A 666 14.14 23.74 2.44
C ARG A 666 12.76 24.16 1.92
N ASP A 667 11.84 23.20 1.92
CA ASP A 667 10.41 23.46 1.71
C ASP A 667 10.05 24.06 0.34
N GLY A 668 10.96 24.02 -0.64
CA GLY A 668 10.69 24.43 -2.02
C GLY A 668 10.04 23.33 -2.85
N LEU A 669 9.38 23.72 -3.93
CA LEU A 669 8.72 22.82 -4.87
C LEU A 669 8.98 23.29 -6.32
N LEU A 670 9.79 22.52 -7.04
CA LEU A 670 9.95 22.69 -8.49
C LEU A 670 8.74 22.11 -9.21
N VAL A 671 8.28 22.81 -10.25
CA VAL A 671 7.10 22.45 -11.05
C VAL A 671 7.36 22.71 -12.52
N ALA A 672 6.80 21.87 -13.38
CA ALA A 672 6.59 22.23 -14.78
C ALA A 672 5.34 23.11 -14.85
N TYR A 673 5.45 24.35 -15.33
CA TYR A 673 4.33 25.27 -15.49
C TYR A 673 4.22 25.68 -16.95
N SER A 674 3.02 25.52 -17.53
CA SER A 674 2.76 25.95 -18.90
C SER A 674 1.98 27.25 -18.96
N SER A 675 2.57 28.25 -19.61
CA SER A 675 1.91 29.51 -20.00
C SER A 675 1.06 29.36 -21.28
N GLY A 676 1.32 28.31 -22.08
CA GLY A 676 0.58 27.97 -23.29
C GLY A 676 -0.73 27.22 -23.03
N SER A 677 -1.44 26.85 -24.09
CA SER A 677 -2.73 26.17 -23.97
C SER A 677 -2.57 24.65 -23.81
N VAL A 678 -2.63 24.21 -22.56
CA VAL A 678 -2.67 22.79 -22.16
C VAL A 678 -4.04 22.13 -22.40
N ASN A 679 -4.68 22.35 -23.56
CA ASN A 679 -5.95 21.70 -23.90
C ASN A 679 -6.21 21.73 -25.40
N HIS A 680 -6.64 20.59 -25.97
CA HIS A 680 -6.82 20.43 -27.42
C HIS A 680 -8.08 21.09 -28.00
N PHE A 681 -9.20 21.13 -27.26
CA PHE A 681 -10.52 21.48 -27.81
C PHE A 681 -10.89 22.96 -27.72
N ASN A 682 -10.26 23.71 -26.81
CA ASN A 682 -10.68 25.07 -26.50
C ASN A 682 -9.50 26.04 -26.28
N ALA A 683 -8.33 25.70 -26.82
CA ALA A 683 -7.18 26.60 -26.87
C ALA A 683 -7.52 27.96 -27.53
N ALA A 684 -6.61 28.93 -27.39
CA ALA A 684 -6.70 30.25 -28.03
C ALA A 684 -6.50 30.18 -29.55
N CYS A 685 -7.29 29.35 -30.24
CA CYS A 685 -7.15 29.05 -31.64
C CYS A 685 -7.51 30.26 -32.50
N ASN A 686 -6.56 30.71 -33.31
CA ASN A 686 -6.80 31.78 -34.26
C ASN A 686 -7.65 31.24 -35.42
N GLY A 687 -8.97 31.44 -35.34
CA GLY A 687 -9.95 30.97 -36.31
C GLY A 687 -9.80 31.51 -37.74
N ALA A 688 -8.82 32.38 -38.02
CA ALA A 688 -8.45 32.77 -39.38
C ALA A 688 -7.37 31.85 -40.02
N VAL A 689 -6.65 31.07 -39.20
CA VAL A 689 -5.56 30.16 -39.65
C VAL A 689 -5.69 28.73 -39.12
N ASN A 690 -6.63 28.47 -38.22
CA ASN A 690 -6.88 27.15 -37.63
C ASN A 690 -5.68 26.59 -36.83
N LEU A 691 -4.85 27.51 -36.28
CA LEU A 691 -3.70 27.22 -35.42
C LEU A 691 -4.08 27.57 -33.98
N CYS A 692 -3.79 26.67 -33.04
CA CYS A 692 -3.91 26.90 -31.61
C CYS A 692 -2.52 27.10 -31.00
N GLU A 693 -2.41 27.81 -29.87
CA GLU A 693 -1.09 27.96 -29.24
C GLU A 693 -0.64 26.60 -28.66
N PRO A 694 0.61 26.16 -28.92
CA PRO A 694 1.13 24.89 -28.40
C PRO A 694 1.34 24.93 -26.88
N LEU A 695 1.68 23.76 -26.33
CA LEU A 695 2.28 23.68 -25.00
C LEU A 695 3.53 24.57 -24.96
N ARG A 696 3.67 25.34 -23.87
CA ARG A 696 4.86 26.16 -23.57
C ARG A 696 5.18 26.00 -22.09
N SER A 697 5.84 24.89 -21.77
CA SER A 697 6.23 24.50 -20.41
C SER A 697 7.64 24.99 -20.08
N GLY A 698 7.77 25.67 -18.94
CA GLY A 698 9.04 25.97 -18.30
C GLY A 698 9.10 25.38 -16.88
N ILE A 699 10.29 25.41 -16.28
CA ILE A 699 10.55 25.02 -14.89
C ILE A 699 10.52 26.25 -13.99
N TYR A 700 9.69 26.17 -12.96
CA TYR A 700 9.46 27.23 -11.99
C TYR A 700 9.59 26.68 -10.56
N LEU A 701 9.96 27.55 -9.62
CA LEU A 701 10.01 27.27 -8.19
C LEU A 701 8.83 27.95 -7.48
N ILE A 702 8.16 27.17 -6.63
CA ILE A 702 7.27 27.64 -5.57
C ILE A 702 8.05 27.55 -4.26
N GLU A 703 8.29 28.70 -3.62
CA GLU A 703 8.89 28.78 -2.28
C GLU A 703 7.85 28.46 -1.19
N ASP A 704 8.31 27.95 -0.04
CA ASP A 704 7.46 27.63 1.13
C ASP A 704 6.24 26.78 0.75
N ALA A 705 6.47 25.73 -0.04
CA ALA A 705 5.47 24.79 -0.54
C ALA A 705 4.50 24.22 0.52
N PRO A 706 4.90 23.97 1.78
CA PRO A 706 3.99 23.55 2.85
C PRO A 706 2.88 24.58 3.12
N ASN A 707 3.19 25.88 3.04
CA ASN A 707 2.25 26.98 3.27
C ASN A 707 1.80 27.69 1.97
N ALA A 708 2.38 27.32 0.83
CA ALA A 708 2.22 28.02 -0.44
C ALA A 708 0.79 27.97 -0.96
N ARG A 709 0.31 29.13 -1.41
CA ARG A 709 -0.98 29.27 -2.08
C ARG A 709 -0.87 30.23 -3.24
N VAL A 710 -0.36 29.73 -4.37
CA VAL A 710 -0.19 30.48 -5.61
C VAL A 710 -1.57 30.90 -6.13
N THR A 711 -1.92 32.18 -5.97
CA THR A 711 -3.17 32.75 -6.49
C THR A 711 -3.00 33.57 -7.77
N ASP A 712 -1.75 33.80 -8.17
CA ASP A 712 -1.33 34.51 -9.38
C ASP A 712 -0.01 33.88 -9.84
N PRO A 713 0.11 33.34 -11.06
CA PRO A 713 1.37 32.74 -11.54
C PRO A 713 2.52 33.77 -11.63
N ALA A 714 2.26 35.07 -11.54
CA ALA A 714 3.30 36.09 -11.44
C ALA A 714 4.11 36.01 -10.11
N SER A 715 3.70 35.20 -9.13
CA SER A 715 4.48 34.91 -7.93
C SER A 715 5.46 33.74 -8.07
N LEU A 716 5.50 33.05 -9.22
CA LEU A 716 6.43 31.94 -9.45
C LEU A 716 7.83 32.48 -9.76
N ILE A 717 8.85 31.82 -9.24
CA ILE A 717 10.25 32.11 -9.61
C ILE A 717 10.60 31.28 -10.85
N ALA A 718 10.85 31.94 -11.98
CA ALA A 718 11.28 31.28 -13.21
C ALA A 718 12.73 30.76 -13.05
N ILE A 719 12.92 29.46 -13.25
CA ILE A 719 14.23 28.80 -13.19
C ILE A 719 14.77 28.56 -14.61
N LYS A 720 13.91 28.04 -15.51
CA LYS A 720 14.21 27.82 -16.93
C LYS A 720 12.91 27.92 -17.74
N ASP A 721 12.90 28.70 -18.81
CA ASP A 721 11.78 28.83 -19.76
C ASP A 721 12.40 29.23 -21.11
N ASP A 722 12.69 28.25 -21.97
CA ASP A 722 13.23 28.51 -23.32
C ASP A 722 12.11 28.40 -24.36
N PRO A 723 11.79 29.47 -25.12
CA PRO A 723 10.68 29.44 -26.08
C PRO A 723 10.86 28.48 -27.26
N ASN A 724 12.01 27.81 -27.38
CA ASN A 724 12.27 26.77 -28.38
C ASN A 724 11.99 25.35 -27.86
N TYR A 725 11.74 25.19 -26.56
CA TYR A 725 11.59 23.90 -25.89
C TYR A 725 10.36 23.86 -24.97
N ASN A 726 10.05 22.66 -24.48
CA ASN A 726 9.14 22.41 -23.38
C ASN A 726 9.95 21.72 -22.27
N GLU A 727 10.29 22.46 -21.21
CA GLU A 727 11.01 21.91 -20.06
C GLU A 727 10.07 21.27 -19.05
N ILE A 728 10.38 20.02 -18.67
CA ILE A 728 9.54 19.14 -17.85
C ILE A 728 10.37 18.21 -16.93
N TRP A 729 9.71 17.49 -16.03
CA TRP A 729 10.31 16.61 -15.01
C TRP A 729 11.54 17.20 -14.27
N PRO A 730 11.43 18.38 -13.65
CA PRO A 730 12.54 18.92 -12.85
C PRO A 730 12.81 18.02 -11.62
N ARG A 731 14.09 17.85 -11.29
CA ARG A 731 14.61 17.18 -10.09
C ARG A 731 15.81 17.94 -9.57
N VAL A 732 15.83 18.27 -8.27
CA VAL A 732 17.01 18.86 -7.64
C VAL A 732 18.11 17.81 -7.46
N VAL A 733 19.35 18.18 -7.77
CA VAL A 733 20.55 17.36 -7.49
C VAL A 733 21.03 17.70 -6.08
N ALA A 734 20.36 17.10 -5.09
CA ALA A 734 20.69 17.20 -3.67
C ALA A 734 20.49 15.84 -3.00
N SER A 735 21.04 15.65 -1.80
CA SER A 735 20.79 14.42 -1.05
C SER A 735 19.36 14.39 -0.49
N TYR A 736 18.88 13.19 -0.15
CA TYR A 736 17.61 13.02 0.55
C TYR A 736 17.62 13.72 1.91
N TYR A 737 18.79 13.83 2.55
CA TYR A 737 18.99 14.58 3.78
C TYR A 737 18.75 16.09 3.59
N ASP A 738 19.31 16.68 2.52
CA ASP A 738 19.13 18.11 2.23
C ASP A 738 17.66 18.48 1.94
N ILE A 739 16.86 17.52 1.45
CA ILE A 739 15.44 17.69 1.12
C ILE A 739 14.53 17.39 2.31
N HIS A 740 14.72 16.26 3.00
CA HIS A 740 13.77 15.72 3.98
C HIS A 740 14.28 15.65 5.43
N GLY A 741 15.54 16.02 5.68
CA GLY A 741 16.19 15.94 7.00
C GLY A 741 16.57 14.53 7.47
N GLN A 742 16.55 13.53 6.59
CA GLN A 742 16.95 12.15 6.87
C GLN A 742 17.79 11.57 5.73
N GLU A 743 18.73 10.67 6.01
CA GLU A 743 19.69 10.13 5.01
C GLU A 743 19.01 9.38 3.84
N LYS A 744 17.89 8.71 4.12
CA LYS A 744 17.07 7.92 3.19
C LYS A 744 15.70 7.64 3.84
N PRO A 745 14.70 7.14 3.10
CA PRO A 745 13.49 6.57 3.69
C PRO A 745 13.76 5.50 4.76
N ASP A 746 12.79 5.29 5.64
CA ASP A 746 12.81 4.20 6.59
C ASP A 746 12.80 2.83 5.90
N ILE A 747 13.29 1.81 6.60
CA ILE A 747 13.20 0.42 6.18
C ILE A 747 12.04 -0.20 6.96
N ILE A 748 11.01 -0.65 6.24
CA ILE A 748 9.89 -1.39 6.83
C ILE A 748 10.35 -2.83 7.03
N GLU A 749 10.45 -3.23 8.30
CA GLU A 749 10.60 -4.63 8.71
C GLU A 749 9.21 -5.30 8.75
N TYR A 750 9.16 -6.59 8.43
CA TYR A 750 7.90 -7.32 8.29
C TYR A 750 7.43 -7.93 9.62
N ASP A 751 6.15 -7.74 9.96
CA ASP A 751 5.54 -8.24 11.21
C ASP A 751 5.44 -9.78 11.29
N ALA A 752 5.21 -10.29 12.51
CA ALA A 752 5.02 -11.72 12.72
C ALA A 752 3.78 -12.27 11.99
N LEU A 753 3.90 -13.48 11.43
CA LEU A 753 2.79 -14.18 10.77
C LEU A 753 1.62 -14.41 11.74
N ASP A 754 0.38 -14.17 11.27
CA ASP A 754 -0.83 -14.66 11.92
C ASP A 754 -0.72 -16.18 12.12
N ASN A 755 -0.99 -16.66 13.34
CA ASN A 755 -0.74 -18.05 13.73
C ASN A 755 -1.59 -19.08 12.97
N ARG A 756 -2.60 -18.66 12.21
CA ARG A 756 -3.43 -19.52 11.34
C ARG A 756 -2.74 -19.81 9.99
N LEU A 757 -1.73 -19.03 9.60
CA LEU A 757 -0.87 -19.26 8.43
C LEU A 757 0.37 -20.08 8.83
N ASN A 758 0.67 -21.14 8.06
CA ASN A 758 1.93 -21.85 8.27
C ASN A 758 3.11 -21.07 7.68
N ILE A 759 4.28 -21.21 8.29
CA ILE A 759 5.54 -20.68 7.76
C ILE A 759 5.76 -21.19 6.33
N GLY A 760 5.91 -20.26 5.39
CA GLY A 760 6.17 -20.53 3.99
C GLY A 760 4.95 -20.92 3.15
N GLU A 761 3.73 -20.96 3.70
CA GLU A 761 2.50 -21.20 2.94
C GLU A 761 2.34 -20.16 1.80
N ALA A 762 1.91 -20.57 0.61
CA ALA A 762 1.70 -19.67 -0.54
C ALA A 762 0.29 -19.04 -0.53
N ALA A 763 -0.08 -18.50 0.62
CA ALA A 763 -1.41 -17.99 0.93
C ALA A 763 -1.32 -16.75 1.83
N GLY A 764 -2.37 -15.93 1.82
CA GLY A 764 -2.57 -14.83 2.75
C GLY A 764 -3.95 -14.89 3.40
N LEU A 765 -4.17 -14.08 4.43
CA LEU A 765 -5.48 -13.88 5.05
C LEU A 765 -6.09 -12.57 4.58
N VAL A 766 -7.41 -12.57 4.37
CA VAL A 766 -8.21 -11.37 4.20
C VAL A 766 -9.45 -11.47 5.08
N GLY A 767 -9.87 -10.35 5.66
CA GLY A 767 -11.07 -10.30 6.50
C GLY A 767 -11.60 -8.89 6.66
N SER A 768 -12.74 -8.79 7.34
CA SER A 768 -13.34 -7.51 7.72
C SER A 768 -13.88 -7.60 9.14
N SER A 769 -13.82 -6.48 9.88
CA SER A 769 -14.36 -6.41 11.25
C SER A 769 -15.88 -6.24 11.30
N SER A 770 -16.52 -5.70 10.26
CA SER A 770 -17.98 -5.59 10.18
C SER A 770 -18.45 -5.43 8.74
N MET A 771 -19.43 -6.24 8.32
CA MET A 771 -20.11 -6.04 7.04
C MET A 771 -21.27 -5.04 7.14
N LEU A 772 -21.62 -4.58 8.34
CA LEU A 772 -22.66 -3.57 8.57
C LEU A 772 -22.12 -2.14 8.47
N ASN A 773 -20.81 -1.94 8.71
CA ASN A 773 -20.14 -0.68 8.45
C ASN A 773 -20.09 -0.41 6.93
N ARG A 774 -20.93 0.52 6.48
CA ARG A 774 -21.00 1.02 5.11
C ARG A 774 -21.22 2.53 5.09
N GLU A 775 -20.72 3.16 4.04
CA GLU A 775 -20.79 4.60 3.79
C GLU A 775 -22.21 5.23 3.98
N PRO A 776 -22.42 6.20 4.90
CA PRO A 776 -23.76 6.65 5.28
C PRO A 776 -24.29 7.70 4.29
N LEU A 777 -25.48 7.43 3.71
CA LEU A 777 -26.09 8.25 2.66
C LEU A 777 -25.98 9.77 2.93
N ASN A 778 -25.44 10.51 1.95
CA ASN A 778 -25.08 11.92 2.07
C ASN A 778 -26.26 12.80 2.57
N GLU A 779 -26.20 13.25 3.82
CA GLU A 779 -27.32 13.94 4.50
C GLU A 779 -27.72 15.27 3.82
N GLY A 780 -26.80 15.92 3.10
CA GLY A 780 -27.07 17.13 2.33
C GLY A 780 -27.91 16.88 1.07
N ALA A 781 -27.99 15.63 0.62
CA ALA A 781 -28.74 15.16 -0.54
C ALA A 781 -29.50 13.86 -0.19
N PRO A 782 -30.51 13.93 0.72
CA PRO A 782 -31.14 12.74 1.28
C PRO A 782 -31.77 11.88 0.17
N ASP A 783 -31.29 10.63 0.11
CA ASP A 783 -31.67 9.46 -0.69
C ASP A 783 -32.03 9.70 -2.19
N PRO A 784 -31.33 9.03 -3.13
CA PRO A 784 -31.54 9.18 -4.57
C PRO A 784 -32.89 8.71 -5.16
N PHE A 785 -33.86 8.17 -4.40
CA PHE A 785 -35.19 7.84 -4.95
C PHE A 785 -36.10 9.04 -5.29
N LYS A 786 -35.56 10.27 -5.32
CA LYS A 786 -36.18 11.36 -6.09
C LYS A 786 -36.26 11.00 -7.59
N PRO A 787 -37.23 11.56 -8.36
CA PRO A 787 -37.52 11.19 -9.75
C PRO A 787 -36.49 11.75 -10.76
N SER A 788 -35.20 11.62 -10.44
CA SER A 788 -34.08 12.01 -11.28
C SER A 788 -33.64 10.82 -12.13
N ILE A 789 -34.00 10.85 -13.41
CA ILE A 789 -33.52 9.95 -14.48
C ILE A 789 -31.97 9.90 -14.56
N LYS A 790 -31.27 10.84 -13.91
CA LYS A 790 -29.82 11.05 -13.99
C LYS A 790 -28.95 10.23 -13.02
N ARG A 791 -29.49 9.40 -12.12
CA ARG A 791 -28.67 8.52 -11.25
C ARG A 791 -28.87 7.04 -11.59
N GLU A 792 -30.09 6.53 -11.74
CA GLU A 792 -30.28 5.08 -12.00
C GLU A 792 -30.10 4.62 -13.46
N LEU A 793 -30.08 5.55 -14.41
CA LEU A 793 -29.91 5.31 -15.86
C LEU A 793 -28.72 6.06 -16.47
N ASN A 794 -27.98 6.83 -15.66
CA ASN A 794 -26.76 7.53 -16.02
C ASN A 794 -25.93 7.59 -14.73
N ASP A 795 -24.64 7.25 -14.77
CA ASP A 795 -23.65 7.69 -13.78
C ASP A 795 -24.12 7.53 -12.31
N GLY A 796 -24.51 6.30 -11.94
CA GLY A 796 -25.31 6.01 -10.73
C GLY A 796 -24.55 5.77 -9.44
N ASN A 797 -25.29 5.37 -8.40
CA ASN A 797 -24.74 4.99 -7.08
C ASN A 797 -23.50 4.09 -7.25
N TRP A 798 -23.69 3.02 -8.04
CA TRP A 798 -22.70 2.03 -8.42
C TRP A 798 -21.38 2.55 -9.03
N LYS A 799 -21.38 3.77 -9.57
CA LYS A 799 -20.21 4.42 -10.19
C LYS A 799 -19.65 5.58 -9.38
N ILE A 800 -20.41 6.08 -8.41
CA ILE A 800 -20.17 7.38 -7.79
C ILE A 800 -20.20 7.33 -6.25
N GLU A 801 -21.29 6.86 -5.66
CA GLU A 801 -21.53 7.01 -4.20
C GLU A 801 -21.47 5.71 -3.40
N GLY A 802 -21.47 4.56 -4.07
CA GLY A 802 -21.44 3.27 -3.41
C GLY A 802 -21.86 2.13 -4.33
N ALA A 803 -21.10 1.05 -4.32
CA ALA A 803 -21.33 -0.12 -5.15
C ALA A 803 -22.47 -1.01 -4.64
N GLU A 804 -23.63 -0.42 -4.36
CA GLU A 804 -24.83 -1.08 -3.82
C GLU A 804 -25.83 -1.48 -4.93
N ALA A 805 -26.55 -2.59 -4.72
CA ALA A 805 -27.44 -3.22 -5.68
C ALA A 805 -28.92 -3.25 -5.24
N GLY A 806 -29.54 -2.07 -5.13
CA GLY A 806 -30.98 -1.92 -4.92
C GLY A 806 -31.31 -0.97 -3.77
N VAL A 807 -32.48 -1.15 -3.17
CA VAL A 807 -32.71 -0.73 -1.78
C VAL A 807 -32.16 -1.83 -0.89
N VAL A 808 -31.34 -1.46 0.08
CA VAL A 808 -30.60 -2.37 0.96
C VAL A 808 -30.81 -1.94 2.41
N THR A 809 -31.00 -2.91 3.29
CA THR A 809 -31.03 -2.76 4.73
C THR A 809 -30.06 -3.76 5.36
N ASP A 810 -29.75 -3.61 6.64
CA ASP A 810 -28.86 -4.53 7.36
C ASP A 810 -29.40 -5.96 7.40
N ALA A 811 -30.73 -6.13 7.27
CA ALA A 811 -31.39 -7.43 7.18
C ALA A 811 -31.24 -8.10 5.79
N ASP A 812 -30.78 -7.39 4.76
CA ASP A 812 -30.42 -7.96 3.47
C ASP A 812 -28.98 -8.53 3.46
N ILE A 813 -28.15 -8.19 4.45
CA ILE A 813 -26.75 -8.62 4.53
C ILE A 813 -26.69 -10.00 5.20
N TYR A 814 -26.24 -11.01 4.45
CA TYR A 814 -26.24 -12.41 4.90
C TYR A 814 -24.86 -13.08 4.79
N GLY A 815 -24.06 -12.70 3.80
CA GLY A 815 -22.83 -13.42 3.48
C GLY A 815 -21.82 -12.64 2.66
N VAL A 816 -20.75 -13.36 2.31
CA VAL A 816 -19.59 -12.87 1.59
C VAL A 816 -19.32 -13.79 0.42
N ARG A 817 -18.91 -13.21 -0.71
CA ARG A 817 -18.30 -13.91 -1.84
C ARG A 817 -16.94 -13.29 -2.12
N ILE A 818 -15.90 -14.11 -2.17
CA ILE A 818 -14.59 -13.68 -2.69
C ILE A 818 -14.53 -14.07 -4.16
N VAL A 819 -14.20 -13.08 -5.00
CA VAL A 819 -14.14 -13.23 -6.45
C VAL A 819 -12.71 -12.98 -6.92
N VAL A 820 -12.10 -13.98 -7.56
CA VAL A 820 -10.79 -13.85 -8.20
C VAL A 820 -10.94 -13.34 -9.63
N SER A 821 -9.96 -12.57 -10.09
CA SER A 821 -9.80 -12.20 -11.50
C SER A 821 -8.42 -12.53 -12.01
N PRO A 822 -8.23 -13.70 -12.64
CA PRO A 822 -6.96 -14.02 -13.25
C PRO A 822 -6.63 -13.00 -14.35
N PRO A 823 -5.34 -12.63 -14.50
CA PRO A 823 -4.91 -11.69 -15.51
C PRO A 823 -5.15 -12.25 -16.93
N ILE A 824 -5.30 -11.37 -17.92
CA ILE A 824 -5.38 -11.78 -19.32
C ILE A 824 -3.97 -11.78 -19.91
N PRO A 825 -3.35 -12.94 -20.21
CA PRO A 825 -2.11 -12.97 -20.97
C PRO A 825 -2.33 -12.42 -22.38
N PHE A 826 -1.32 -11.78 -22.94
CA PHE A 826 -1.31 -11.38 -24.33
C PHE A 826 -1.51 -12.59 -25.25
N THR A 827 -2.42 -12.45 -26.20
CA THR A 827 -2.67 -13.42 -27.26
C THR A 827 -2.73 -12.71 -28.61
N LYS A 828 -2.61 -13.49 -29.70
CA LYS A 828 -2.59 -12.98 -31.07
C LYS A 828 -3.86 -12.17 -31.40
N PRO A 829 -3.73 -10.90 -31.83
CA PRO A 829 -4.90 -10.10 -32.21
C PRO A 829 -5.65 -10.65 -33.43
N ILE A 830 -6.97 -10.75 -33.31
CA ILE A 830 -7.94 -10.96 -34.39
C ILE A 830 -8.08 -9.64 -35.15
N ARG A 831 -7.75 -9.63 -36.44
CA ARG A 831 -7.72 -8.41 -37.25
C ARG A 831 -8.93 -8.32 -38.17
N LYS A 832 -9.78 -7.30 -38.02
CA LYS A 832 -11.02 -7.09 -38.79
C LYS A 832 -10.84 -7.21 -40.30
N GLY A 833 -9.72 -6.70 -40.82
CA GLY A 833 -9.37 -6.75 -42.24
C GLY A 833 -8.74 -8.06 -42.74
N ARG A 834 -8.23 -8.94 -41.86
CA ARG A 834 -7.54 -10.20 -42.24
C ARG A 834 -8.28 -11.47 -41.79
N ASN A 835 -8.98 -11.40 -40.67
CA ASN A 835 -9.68 -12.49 -39.99
C ASN A 835 -11.21 -12.32 -40.10
N ARG A 836 -11.73 -11.92 -41.27
CA ARG A 836 -13.13 -11.44 -41.38
C ARG A 836 -14.17 -12.44 -40.87
N GLY A 837 -13.99 -13.75 -41.10
CA GLY A 837 -14.92 -14.77 -40.60
C GLY A 837 -14.94 -14.91 -39.07
N ASP A 838 -13.77 -14.94 -38.45
CA ASP A 838 -13.64 -14.95 -36.98
C ASP A 838 -14.23 -13.66 -36.39
N TRP A 839 -13.88 -12.52 -37.00
CA TRP A 839 -14.41 -11.20 -36.63
C TRP A 839 -15.94 -11.14 -36.72
N ASP A 840 -16.54 -11.53 -37.84
CA ASP A 840 -17.99 -11.54 -38.05
C ASP A 840 -18.75 -12.35 -36.98
N SER A 841 -18.13 -13.41 -36.45
CA SER A 841 -18.74 -14.25 -35.42
C SER A 841 -18.68 -13.67 -34.00
N ILE A 842 -17.72 -12.78 -33.71
CA ILE A 842 -17.60 -12.11 -32.40
C ILE A 842 -18.07 -10.66 -32.41
N GLU A 843 -18.10 -9.96 -33.55
CA GLU A 843 -18.36 -8.52 -33.70
C GLU A 843 -19.62 -8.06 -32.96
N ARG A 844 -20.68 -8.87 -32.97
CA ARG A 844 -21.95 -8.56 -32.28
C ARG A 844 -21.91 -8.67 -30.75
N HIS A 845 -20.84 -9.23 -30.18
CA HIS A 845 -20.62 -9.41 -28.74
C HIS A 845 -19.49 -8.50 -28.21
N LEU A 846 -18.79 -7.78 -29.10
CA LEU A 846 -17.76 -6.82 -28.72
C LEU A 846 -18.40 -5.49 -28.29
N ALA A 847 -17.93 -4.92 -27.17
CA ALA A 847 -18.42 -3.64 -26.66
C ALA A 847 -18.06 -2.44 -27.57
N ASP A 848 -17.02 -2.56 -28.40
CA ASP A 848 -16.67 -1.54 -29.39
C ASP A 848 -16.36 -2.19 -30.76
N THR A 849 -17.25 -1.96 -31.72
CA THR A 849 -17.14 -2.51 -33.08
C THR A 849 -16.28 -1.64 -34.01
N ARG A 850 -15.76 -0.50 -33.54
CA ARG A 850 -14.88 0.39 -34.32
C ARG A 850 -13.43 -0.12 -34.37
N LEU A 851 -13.05 -1.01 -33.46
CA LEU A 851 -11.69 -1.54 -33.36
C LEU A 851 -11.30 -2.26 -34.66
N ASP A 852 -10.08 -2.03 -35.13
CA ASP A 852 -9.52 -2.71 -36.32
C ASP A 852 -8.87 -4.06 -35.95
N ASP A 853 -8.24 -4.14 -34.77
CA ASP A 853 -7.62 -5.34 -34.21
C ASP A 853 -8.13 -5.53 -32.75
N VAL A 854 -8.42 -6.77 -32.33
CA VAL A 854 -8.72 -7.11 -30.92
C VAL A 854 -7.91 -8.31 -30.45
N VAL A 855 -7.28 -8.23 -29.29
CA VAL A 855 -6.74 -9.41 -28.59
C VAL A 855 -7.91 -10.39 -28.35
N ALA A 856 -7.71 -11.68 -28.59
CA ALA A 856 -8.74 -12.68 -28.36
C ALA A 856 -9.01 -12.83 -26.86
N ARG A 857 -10.28 -12.70 -26.48
CA ARG A 857 -10.77 -12.66 -25.09
C ARG A 857 -12.14 -13.31 -25.06
N TYR A 858 -12.44 -14.01 -23.96
CA TYR A 858 -13.82 -14.33 -23.57
C TYR A 858 -14.74 -13.10 -23.66
N GLY A 859 -16.03 -13.34 -23.92
CA GLY A 859 -17.02 -12.27 -23.80
C GLY A 859 -17.45 -12.13 -22.34
N SER A 860 -17.49 -10.92 -21.82
CA SER A 860 -18.26 -10.56 -20.63
C SER A 860 -18.67 -9.10 -20.73
N LEU A 861 -19.83 -8.73 -20.18
CA LEU A 861 -20.37 -7.37 -20.32
C LEU A 861 -19.60 -6.33 -19.47
N HIS A 862 -18.63 -6.78 -18.69
CA HIS A 862 -17.64 -5.99 -17.97
C HIS A 862 -16.21 -6.18 -18.48
N SER A 863 -15.96 -6.98 -19.53
CA SER A 863 -14.64 -7.16 -20.16
C SER A 863 -13.51 -7.64 -19.24
N GLU A 864 -13.85 -8.26 -18.11
CA GLU A 864 -12.95 -8.95 -17.18
C GLU A 864 -13.48 -10.36 -16.92
N ARG A 865 -12.70 -11.15 -16.19
CA ARG A 865 -13.05 -12.52 -15.83
C ARG A 865 -13.11 -12.64 -14.33
N TRP A 866 -14.28 -12.97 -13.84
CA TRP A 866 -14.60 -13.09 -12.44
C TRP A 866 -14.98 -14.55 -12.18
N GLU A 867 -14.29 -15.19 -11.24
CA GLU A 867 -14.62 -16.55 -10.79
C GLU A 867 -14.71 -16.56 -9.27
N ILE A 868 -15.60 -17.40 -8.74
CA ILE A 868 -15.88 -17.46 -7.31
C ILE A 868 -14.82 -18.34 -6.64
N LEU A 869 -14.09 -17.76 -5.70
CA LEU A 869 -13.16 -18.47 -4.81
C LEU A 869 -13.89 -19.10 -3.62
N GLY A 870 -15.00 -18.48 -3.19
CA GLY A 870 -15.93 -19.03 -2.21
C GLY A 870 -17.11 -18.10 -1.94
N GLU A 871 -18.23 -18.67 -1.49
CA GLU A 871 -19.38 -18.00 -0.88
C GLU A 871 -19.64 -18.60 0.51
N PHE A 872 -19.76 -17.75 1.53
CA PHE A 872 -19.97 -18.20 2.91
C PHE A 872 -20.84 -17.21 3.71
N PRO A 873 -21.61 -17.69 4.71
CA PRO A 873 -22.49 -16.86 5.50
C PRO A 873 -21.72 -16.14 6.61
N LEU A 874 -22.31 -15.06 7.14
CA LEU A 874 -21.85 -14.39 8.36
C LEU A 874 -22.38 -15.16 9.58
N THR A 875 -21.49 -15.69 10.42
CA THR A 875 -21.84 -16.76 11.38
C THR A 875 -21.96 -16.31 12.83
N HIS A 876 -21.59 -15.08 13.15
CA HIS A 876 -21.53 -14.55 14.52
C HIS A 876 -22.66 -13.57 14.85
N THR A 877 -23.68 -13.47 14.00
CA THR A 877 -24.77 -12.46 14.09
C THR A 877 -25.69 -12.60 15.31
N ASP A 878 -25.61 -13.68 16.08
CA ASP A 878 -26.24 -13.83 17.40
C ASP A 878 -25.45 -13.15 18.54
N VAL A 879 -24.20 -12.75 18.28
CA VAL A 879 -23.31 -12.00 19.19
C VAL A 879 -23.39 -10.50 18.84
N ILE A 880 -23.23 -9.64 19.84
CA ILE A 880 -23.20 -8.19 19.67
C ILE A 880 -21.75 -7.69 19.78
N ASP A 881 -21.32 -6.90 18.80
CA ASP A 881 -20.00 -6.30 18.70
C ASP A 881 -19.82 -5.08 19.64
N ALA A 882 -18.60 -4.52 19.67
CA ALA A 882 -18.29 -3.35 20.50
C ALA A 882 -19.00 -2.05 20.04
N GLN A 883 -19.53 -2.00 18.81
CA GLN A 883 -20.34 -0.90 18.28
C GLN A 883 -21.84 -1.07 18.60
N GLY A 884 -22.26 -2.22 19.15
CA GLY A 884 -23.63 -2.52 19.53
C GLY A 884 -24.46 -3.18 18.43
N ASN A 885 -23.84 -3.62 17.35
CA ASN A 885 -24.48 -4.27 16.20
C ASN A 885 -24.25 -5.81 16.23
N PRO A 886 -24.99 -6.61 15.45
CA PRO A 886 -24.66 -8.00 15.20
C PRO A 886 -23.23 -8.17 14.68
N ASP A 887 -22.43 -9.04 15.30
CA ASP A 887 -21.07 -9.31 14.84
C ASP A 887 -21.12 -9.97 13.44
N THR A 888 -20.59 -9.24 12.47
CA THR A 888 -20.51 -9.61 11.06
C THR A 888 -19.05 -9.68 10.59
N SER A 889 -18.13 -9.87 11.53
CA SER A 889 -16.73 -10.12 11.23
C SER A 889 -16.53 -11.48 10.54
N TRP A 890 -15.48 -11.55 9.72
CA TRP A 890 -15.07 -12.79 9.07
C TRP A 890 -13.59 -12.71 8.66
N VAL A 891 -12.97 -13.87 8.49
CA VAL A 891 -11.65 -14.02 7.89
C VAL A 891 -11.62 -15.25 6.98
N ALA A 892 -10.94 -15.12 5.85
CA ALA A 892 -10.73 -16.18 4.89
C ALA A 892 -9.25 -16.26 4.50
N LYS A 893 -8.77 -17.48 4.24
CA LYS A 893 -7.48 -17.71 3.63
C LYS A 893 -7.66 -17.81 2.12
N VAL A 894 -6.87 -17.04 1.39
CA VAL A 894 -6.89 -16.97 -0.08
C VAL A 894 -5.51 -17.32 -0.64
N PRO A 895 -5.43 -17.84 -1.88
CA PRO A 895 -4.15 -18.00 -2.58
C PRO A 895 -3.42 -16.65 -2.65
N ALA A 896 -2.13 -16.64 -2.33
CA ALA A 896 -1.32 -15.44 -2.50
C ALA A 896 -1.16 -15.09 -3.99
N ASP A 897 -0.68 -13.89 -4.27
CA ASP A 897 -0.36 -13.42 -5.62
C ASP A 897 -1.47 -13.63 -6.68
N THR A 898 -2.73 -13.63 -6.20
CA THR A 898 -3.94 -13.87 -6.99
C THR A 898 -4.88 -12.68 -6.82
N PRO A 899 -5.14 -11.88 -7.87
CA PRO A 899 -6.00 -10.70 -7.75
C PRO A 899 -7.45 -11.08 -7.41
N PHE A 900 -8.03 -10.39 -6.43
CA PHE A 900 -9.41 -10.61 -5.99
C PHE A 900 -10.13 -9.32 -5.56
N PHE A 901 -11.43 -9.43 -5.30
CA PHE A 901 -12.25 -8.44 -4.61
C PHE A 901 -13.40 -9.13 -3.86
N ILE A 902 -14.08 -8.38 -3.00
CA ILE A 902 -15.13 -8.90 -2.12
C ILE A 902 -16.54 -8.44 -2.58
N GLN A 903 -17.52 -9.34 -2.54
CA GLN A 903 -18.94 -9.01 -2.70
C GLN A 903 -19.71 -9.38 -1.43
N THR A 904 -20.51 -8.45 -0.92
CA THR A 904 -21.54 -8.71 0.11
C THR A 904 -22.75 -9.35 -0.55
N LEU A 905 -23.28 -10.42 0.02
CA LEU A 905 -24.40 -11.21 -0.52
C LEU A 905 -25.65 -11.17 0.36
N ASP A 906 -26.81 -11.29 -0.29
CA ASP A 906 -28.07 -11.66 0.36
C ASP A 906 -28.22 -13.18 0.55
N ALA A 907 -29.29 -13.61 1.23
CA ALA A 907 -29.58 -15.04 1.47
C ALA A 907 -29.83 -15.85 0.17
N ASN A 908 -30.14 -15.18 -0.93
CA ASN A 908 -30.29 -15.80 -2.25
C ASN A 908 -28.94 -15.91 -3.00
N GLY A 909 -27.85 -15.40 -2.41
CA GLY A 909 -26.52 -15.37 -2.99
C GLY A 909 -26.35 -14.33 -4.08
N MET A 910 -27.13 -13.24 -4.05
CA MET A 910 -27.03 -12.14 -5.00
C MET A 910 -26.20 -11.01 -4.43
N THR A 911 -25.39 -10.37 -5.27
CA THR A 911 -24.59 -9.20 -4.87
C THR A 911 -25.48 -8.07 -4.37
N VAL A 912 -25.21 -7.64 -3.14
CA VAL A 912 -25.82 -6.50 -2.44
C VAL A 912 -24.87 -5.30 -2.46
N ILE A 913 -23.57 -5.53 -2.18
CA ILE A 913 -22.49 -4.55 -2.32
C ILE A 913 -21.31 -5.25 -3.01
N SER A 914 -20.60 -4.58 -3.92
CA SER A 914 -19.35 -5.10 -4.52
C SER A 914 -18.20 -4.15 -4.29
N GLU A 915 -17.10 -4.60 -3.72
CA GLU A 915 -15.85 -3.90 -3.95
C GLU A 915 -15.57 -3.88 -5.47
N LEU A 916 -15.12 -2.74 -5.99
CA LEU A 916 -14.85 -2.54 -7.43
C LEU A 916 -13.43 -2.03 -7.64
N THR A 917 -12.49 -2.63 -6.91
CA THR A 917 -11.06 -2.34 -6.92
C THR A 917 -10.31 -3.63 -6.65
N TRP A 918 -9.25 -3.89 -7.43
CA TRP A 918 -8.45 -5.11 -7.28
C TRP A 918 -7.55 -5.07 -6.04
N ARG A 919 -7.63 -6.12 -5.22
CA ARG A 919 -6.69 -6.44 -4.14
C ARG A 919 -5.80 -7.59 -4.55
N GLY A 920 -4.61 -7.66 -3.95
CA GLY A 920 -3.75 -8.82 -3.90
C GLY A 920 -3.20 -8.95 -2.48
N VAL A 921 -2.75 -10.14 -2.11
CA VAL A 921 -2.01 -10.39 -0.87
C VAL A 921 -0.78 -11.23 -1.19
N LYS A 922 0.36 -10.90 -0.57
CA LYS A 922 1.57 -11.73 -0.63
C LYS A 922 1.41 -12.97 0.25
N SER A 923 2.35 -13.89 0.10
CA SER A 923 2.42 -15.08 0.92
C SER A 923 2.83 -14.71 2.36
N GLY A 924 1.99 -15.08 3.33
CA GLY A 924 2.14 -14.70 4.75
C GLY A 924 1.39 -13.44 5.16
N GLU A 925 0.94 -12.61 4.21
CA GLU A 925 0.28 -11.33 4.49
C GLU A 925 -1.11 -11.54 5.11
N THR A 926 -1.49 -10.66 6.04
CA THR A 926 -2.82 -10.64 6.67
C THR A 926 -3.46 -9.27 6.50
N ARG A 927 -4.60 -9.21 5.82
CA ARG A 927 -5.37 -8.00 5.53
C ARG A 927 -6.76 -8.04 6.16
N THR A 928 -6.77 -7.84 7.47
CA THR A 928 -7.97 -7.73 8.31
C THR A 928 -8.26 -6.29 8.75
N ASP A 929 -7.52 -5.33 8.18
CA ASP A 929 -7.65 -3.87 8.32
C ASP A 929 -8.89 -3.28 7.63
N CYS A 930 -9.73 -4.11 6.99
CA CYS A 930 -10.97 -3.68 6.35
C CYS A 930 -12.08 -3.43 7.39
N GLY A 931 -12.30 -2.16 7.75
CA GLY A 931 -13.34 -1.73 8.69
C GLY A 931 -14.79 -1.97 8.25
N GLY A 932 -15.01 -2.20 6.95
CA GLY A 932 -16.28 -2.61 6.39
C GLY A 932 -16.39 -2.49 4.87
N CYS A 933 -17.44 -3.09 4.30
CA CYS A 933 -17.61 -3.14 2.85
C CYS A 933 -18.01 -1.77 2.29
N HIS A 934 -17.02 -1.08 1.70
CA HIS A 934 -17.17 0.29 1.21
C HIS A 934 -17.54 1.27 2.34
N ALA A 935 -16.66 1.35 3.35
CA ALA A 935 -16.67 2.33 4.44
C ALA A 935 -15.30 3.03 4.49
N HIS A 936 -15.25 4.31 4.10
CA HIS A 936 -14.00 5.08 3.95
C HIS A 936 -13.93 6.28 4.90
N SER A 937 -15.10 6.81 5.27
CA SER A 937 -15.31 7.97 6.15
C SER A 937 -15.88 7.62 7.53
N ILE A 938 -15.91 6.32 7.85
CA ILE A 938 -16.33 5.78 9.15
C ILE A 938 -15.10 5.14 9.81
N GLU A 939 -14.97 5.32 11.13
CA GLU A 939 -13.95 4.65 11.92
C GLU A 939 -14.13 3.12 11.88
N PRO A 940 -13.10 2.33 11.51
CA PRO A 940 -13.18 0.87 11.53
C PRO A 940 -13.49 0.34 12.94
N LEU A 941 -14.27 -0.73 13.04
CA LEU A 941 -14.28 -1.54 14.25
C LEU A 941 -12.91 -2.24 14.38
N ASP A 942 -12.29 -2.22 15.56
CA ASP A 942 -11.05 -2.97 15.82
C ASP A 942 -11.30 -4.47 15.63
N PHE A 943 -10.66 -5.04 14.61
CA PHE A 943 -10.79 -6.45 14.25
C PHE A 943 -10.45 -7.38 15.40
N ALA A 944 -9.48 -7.06 16.25
CA ALA A 944 -9.07 -7.90 17.39
C ALA A 944 -10.20 -8.11 18.42
N THR A 945 -11.16 -7.19 18.50
CA THR A 945 -12.32 -7.27 19.41
C THR A 945 -13.47 -8.13 18.88
N THR A 946 -13.41 -8.55 17.61
CA THR A 946 -14.49 -9.27 16.92
C THR A 946 -14.40 -10.78 17.08
N GLN A 947 -15.49 -11.53 16.85
CA GLN A 947 -15.45 -13.00 16.92
C GLN A 947 -14.44 -13.62 15.95
N ALA A 948 -14.26 -13.07 14.74
CA ALA A 948 -13.25 -13.54 13.78
C ALA A 948 -11.80 -13.17 14.17
N GLY A 949 -11.60 -12.01 14.82
CA GLY A 949 -10.32 -11.63 15.41
C GLY A 949 -9.91 -12.53 16.56
N LEU A 950 -10.87 -12.89 17.43
CA LEU A 950 -10.68 -13.81 18.54
C LEU A 950 -10.52 -15.30 18.12
N GLY A 951 -10.55 -15.61 16.81
CA GLY A 951 -10.43 -16.98 16.31
C GLY A 951 -11.60 -17.89 16.72
N THR A 952 -12.79 -17.33 16.92
CA THR A 952 -13.95 -18.07 17.42
C THR A 952 -14.44 -19.09 16.39
N PRO A 953 -14.74 -20.35 16.78
CA PRO A 953 -15.21 -21.37 15.86
C PRO A 953 -16.40 -20.92 14.99
N ILE A 954 -16.27 -21.12 13.68
CA ILE A 954 -17.38 -20.97 12.73
C ILE A 954 -18.46 -21.99 13.12
N SER A 955 -19.70 -21.52 13.27
CA SER A 955 -20.81 -22.33 13.78
C SER A 955 -22.13 -22.04 13.06
N ASN A 956 -23.16 -22.83 13.35
CA ASN A 956 -24.53 -22.68 12.80
C ASN A 956 -24.67 -22.78 11.26
N VAL A 957 -23.62 -23.16 10.53
CA VAL A 957 -23.67 -23.40 9.07
C VAL A 957 -24.08 -24.84 8.77
N ALA A 958 -25.19 -25.02 8.05
CA ALA A 958 -25.60 -26.33 7.56
C ALA A 958 -24.64 -26.87 6.48
N ASN A 959 -24.42 -28.19 6.49
CA ASN A 959 -23.51 -28.94 5.60
C ASN A 959 -22.01 -28.61 5.74
N LEU A 960 -21.60 -27.84 6.75
CA LEU A 960 -20.21 -27.65 7.13
C LEU A 960 -19.75 -28.73 8.12
N ASP A 961 -18.51 -29.22 8.00
CA ASP A 961 -17.89 -30.09 9.01
C ASP A 961 -17.36 -29.24 10.16
N LEU A 962 -18.17 -29.12 11.22
CA LEU A 962 -17.81 -28.38 12.43
C LEU A 962 -16.69 -29.06 13.25
N SER A 963 -16.15 -30.20 12.83
CA SER A 963 -14.99 -30.85 13.46
C SER A 963 -13.65 -30.58 12.76
N ASP A 964 -13.66 -29.87 11.63
CA ASP A 964 -12.46 -29.42 10.93
C ASP A 964 -11.68 -28.40 11.80
N PRO A 965 -10.38 -28.60 12.09
CA PRO A 965 -9.56 -27.66 12.86
C PRO A 965 -9.58 -26.23 12.31
N ILE A 966 -9.63 -26.05 10.99
CA ILE A 966 -9.69 -24.73 10.34
C ILE A 966 -10.97 -23.98 10.73
N ILE A 967 -12.09 -24.71 10.77
CA ILE A 967 -13.41 -24.20 11.17
C ILE A 967 -13.45 -23.92 12.67
N GLN A 968 -12.69 -24.67 13.49
CA GLN A 968 -12.50 -24.40 14.91
C GLN A 968 -11.59 -23.19 15.18
N GLU A 969 -10.70 -22.81 14.26
CA GLU A 969 -9.86 -21.59 14.30
C GLU A 969 -10.58 -20.34 13.74
N GLY A 970 -11.87 -20.45 13.40
CA GLY A 970 -12.70 -19.35 12.90
C GLY A 970 -12.43 -18.95 11.45
N LEU A 971 -11.78 -19.81 10.66
CA LEU A 971 -11.22 -19.47 9.35
C LEU A 971 -11.97 -20.13 8.18
N TRP A 972 -12.24 -19.38 7.11
CA TRP A 972 -12.67 -19.94 5.83
C TRP A 972 -11.46 -20.20 4.92
N ASP A 973 -10.97 -21.44 4.84
CA ASP A 973 -9.86 -21.78 3.96
C ASP A 973 -10.34 -22.10 2.53
N LEU A 974 -10.05 -21.19 1.59
CA LEU A 974 -10.42 -21.29 0.17
C LEU A 974 -9.27 -21.83 -0.71
N THR A 975 -8.22 -22.39 -0.11
CA THR A 975 -7.04 -22.91 -0.83
C THR A 975 -7.08 -24.43 -1.07
N GLN A 976 -8.03 -25.14 -0.44
CA GLN A 976 -8.03 -26.61 -0.33
C GLN A 976 -8.63 -27.39 -1.53
N GLY A 977 -8.96 -26.72 -2.64
CA GLY A 977 -9.57 -27.39 -3.81
C GLY A 977 -11.04 -27.84 -3.60
N GLU A 978 -11.70 -27.30 -2.57
CA GLU A 978 -13.14 -27.43 -2.33
C GLU A 978 -13.74 -26.03 -2.06
N ILE A 979 -14.56 -25.54 -2.99
CA ILE A 979 -15.15 -24.20 -2.95
C ILE A 979 -16.47 -24.27 -2.18
N PRO A 980 -16.66 -23.55 -1.06
CA PRO A 980 -17.97 -23.38 -0.46
C PRO A 980 -18.83 -22.49 -1.37
N LEU A 981 -20.05 -22.93 -1.68
CA LEU A 981 -21.05 -22.17 -2.45
C LEU A 981 -22.38 -22.18 -1.72
N PHE A 982 -23.18 -21.11 -1.84
CA PHE A 982 -24.53 -21.11 -1.27
C PHE A 982 -25.48 -22.08 -1.96
N ALA A 983 -26.32 -22.72 -1.16
CA ALA A 983 -27.38 -23.64 -1.56
C ALA A 983 -28.70 -23.29 -0.85
N ASP A 984 -29.75 -24.08 -1.05
CA ASP A 984 -31.06 -23.91 -0.38
C ASP A 984 -30.98 -24.02 1.15
N THR A 985 -29.96 -24.73 1.65
CA THR A 985 -29.76 -25.06 3.06
C THR A 985 -28.28 -24.99 3.44
N GLY A 986 -27.78 -23.77 3.69
CA GLY A 986 -26.39 -23.53 4.09
C GLY A 986 -25.45 -23.50 2.88
N ILE A 987 -24.40 -24.33 2.91
CA ILE A 987 -23.40 -24.41 1.84
C ILE A 987 -23.40 -25.77 1.12
N GLU A 988 -22.87 -25.80 -0.09
CA GLU A 988 -22.45 -27.00 -0.81
C GLU A 988 -20.98 -26.84 -1.21
N LYS A 989 -20.16 -27.89 -1.03
CA LYS A 989 -18.75 -27.88 -1.44
C LYS A 989 -18.61 -28.37 -2.88
N GLN A 990 -18.15 -27.50 -3.76
CA GLN A 990 -17.84 -27.80 -5.16
C GLN A 990 -16.34 -28.09 -5.32
N THR A 991 -15.97 -29.27 -5.84
CA THR A 991 -14.56 -29.59 -6.13
C THR A 991 -14.00 -28.66 -7.22
N GLY A 992 -12.83 -28.08 -6.96
CA GLY A 992 -12.16 -27.09 -7.80
C GLY A 992 -11.49 -26.01 -6.95
N TYR A 993 -10.67 -25.14 -7.54
CA TYR A 993 -10.06 -24.00 -6.85
C TYR A 993 -10.76 -22.67 -7.14
N SER A 994 -11.43 -22.56 -8.30
CA SER A 994 -12.33 -21.46 -8.65
C SER A 994 -13.62 -21.97 -9.33
N TYR A 995 -14.71 -21.20 -9.24
CA TYR A 995 -15.99 -21.52 -9.85
C TYR A 995 -16.49 -20.36 -10.74
N GLY A 996 -16.30 -20.48 -12.05
CA GLY A 996 -16.90 -19.60 -13.05
C GLY A 996 -18.18 -20.21 -13.65
N VAL A 997 -19.12 -19.36 -14.08
CA VAL A 997 -20.36 -19.75 -14.79
C VAL A 997 -20.31 -19.21 -16.22
N GLU A 998 -20.65 -20.00 -17.23
CA GLU A 998 -20.56 -19.62 -18.65
C GLU A 998 -21.94 -19.71 -19.35
N PHE A 999 -22.25 -18.77 -20.26
CA PHE A 999 -23.56 -18.78 -20.93
C PHE A 999 -23.85 -20.08 -21.68
N THR A 1000 -22.95 -20.55 -22.55
CA THR A 1000 -23.22 -21.72 -23.41
C THR A 1000 -23.26 -23.02 -22.60
N ARG A 1001 -22.41 -23.12 -21.58
CA ARG A 1001 -22.25 -24.30 -20.74
C ARG A 1001 -23.37 -24.46 -19.71
N ASP A 1002 -23.72 -23.38 -19.02
CA ASP A 1002 -24.53 -23.45 -17.79
C ASP A 1002 -25.91 -22.79 -17.95
N ILE A 1003 -26.02 -21.67 -18.67
CA ILE A 1003 -27.25 -20.87 -18.75
C ILE A 1003 -28.14 -21.28 -19.93
N LEU A 1004 -27.55 -21.55 -21.09
CA LEU A 1004 -28.27 -21.97 -22.28
C LEU A 1004 -29.05 -23.29 -22.06
N PRO A 1005 -28.54 -24.31 -21.32
CA PRO A 1005 -29.36 -25.46 -20.93
C PRO A 1005 -30.59 -25.09 -20.09
N VAL A 1006 -30.46 -24.17 -19.13
CA VAL A 1006 -31.58 -23.70 -18.28
C VAL A 1006 -32.63 -22.96 -19.11
N ILE A 1007 -32.19 -22.09 -20.02
CA ILE A 1007 -33.07 -21.38 -20.98
C ILE A 1007 -33.80 -22.38 -21.90
N ASN A 1008 -33.10 -23.38 -22.43
CA ASN A 1008 -33.68 -24.40 -23.32
C ASN A 1008 -34.70 -25.29 -22.61
N ALA A 1009 -34.40 -25.71 -21.37
CA ALA A 1009 -35.29 -26.57 -20.58
C ALA A 1009 -36.56 -25.84 -20.11
N ASN A 1010 -36.42 -24.58 -19.68
CA ASN A 1010 -37.47 -23.86 -18.97
C ASN A 1010 -38.18 -22.79 -19.82
N CYS A 1011 -37.45 -22.00 -20.63
CA CYS A 1011 -37.99 -20.80 -21.27
C CYS A 1011 -38.43 -21.01 -22.73
N VAL A 1012 -37.61 -21.70 -23.54
CA VAL A 1012 -37.76 -21.79 -25.01
C VAL A 1012 -39.15 -22.24 -25.47
N SER A 1013 -39.83 -23.12 -24.73
CA SER A 1013 -41.17 -23.62 -25.06
C SER A 1013 -42.23 -22.52 -25.26
N CYS A 1014 -42.05 -21.35 -24.65
CA CYS A 1014 -42.96 -20.19 -24.74
C CYS A 1014 -42.31 -18.96 -25.41
N HIS A 1015 -41.06 -19.08 -25.86
CA HIS A 1015 -40.20 -17.98 -26.31
C HIS A 1015 -39.67 -18.25 -27.73
N THR A 1016 -40.59 -18.31 -28.70
CA THR A 1016 -40.31 -18.63 -30.11
C THR A 1016 -40.80 -17.52 -31.05
N ALA A 1017 -40.32 -17.47 -32.30
CA ALA A 1017 -40.77 -16.46 -33.28
C ALA A 1017 -42.29 -16.48 -33.61
N ASN A 1018 -43.02 -17.51 -33.18
CA ASN A 1018 -44.48 -17.60 -33.34
C ASN A 1018 -45.26 -17.11 -32.10
N THR A 1019 -44.56 -16.61 -31.07
CA THR A 1019 -45.13 -16.02 -29.86
C THR A 1019 -44.86 -14.52 -29.83
N ASN A 1020 -45.77 -13.72 -29.25
CA ASN A 1020 -45.54 -12.28 -29.01
C ASN A 1020 -44.62 -12.05 -27.79
N ALA A 1021 -43.54 -12.82 -27.69
CA ALA A 1021 -42.59 -12.84 -26.58
C ALA A 1021 -41.16 -12.67 -27.11
N LEU A 1022 -40.19 -12.50 -26.21
CA LEU A 1022 -38.77 -12.52 -26.57
C LEU A 1022 -38.42 -13.85 -27.24
N VAL A 1023 -37.75 -13.82 -28.40
CA VAL A 1023 -37.36 -15.02 -29.13
C VAL A 1023 -36.04 -15.55 -28.55
N LEU A 1024 -36.07 -16.77 -28.01
CA LEU A 1024 -34.90 -17.43 -27.37
C LEU A 1024 -34.52 -18.76 -28.04
N ASP A 1025 -35.31 -19.24 -28.99
CA ASP A 1025 -35.11 -20.51 -29.70
C ASP A 1025 -34.12 -20.45 -30.88
N GLY A 1026 -33.52 -19.27 -31.12
CA GLY A 1026 -32.62 -19.02 -32.26
C GLY A 1026 -33.31 -19.10 -33.64
N SER A 1027 -34.64 -19.06 -33.69
CA SER A 1027 -35.38 -19.08 -34.96
C SER A 1027 -35.38 -17.74 -35.71
N ASP A 1028 -34.99 -16.65 -35.04
CA ASP A 1028 -34.59 -15.41 -35.70
C ASP A 1028 -33.13 -15.52 -36.16
N ASN A 1029 -32.91 -15.51 -37.48
CA ASN A 1029 -31.59 -15.68 -38.10
C ASN A 1029 -30.58 -14.56 -37.75
N LEU A 1030 -31.01 -13.52 -37.01
CA LEU A 1030 -30.17 -12.40 -36.62
C LEU A 1030 -29.72 -12.44 -35.15
N VAL A 1031 -30.40 -13.20 -34.28
CA VAL A 1031 -30.27 -13.08 -32.81
C VAL A 1031 -30.30 -14.45 -32.12
N ASP A 1032 -29.24 -14.81 -31.39
CA ASP A 1032 -29.24 -15.98 -30.50
C ASP A 1032 -29.80 -15.62 -29.10
N ALA A 1033 -29.97 -16.62 -28.23
CA ALA A 1033 -30.54 -16.42 -26.90
C ALA A 1033 -29.73 -15.42 -26.04
N TYR A 1034 -28.40 -15.38 -26.17
CA TYR A 1034 -27.57 -14.40 -25.48
C TYR A 1034 -27.83 -12.99 -26.03
N SER A 1035 -27.71 -12.82 -27.34
CA SER A 1035 -27.95 -11.56 -28.06
C SER A 1035 -29.35 -10.99 -27.78
N ALA A 1036 -30.36 -11.85 -27.67
CA ALA A 1036 -31.73 -11.46 -27.37
C ALA A 1036 -31.88 -10.93 -25.92
N ILE A 1037 -31.13 -11.52 -24.98
CA ILE A 1037 -31.12 -11.10 -23.58
C ILE A 1037 -30.25 -9.85 -23.37
N THR A 1038 -29.22 -9.63 -24.19
CA THR A 1038 -28.33 -8.46 -24.13
C THR A 1038 -28.77 -7.28 -24.99
N ASP A 1039 -29.77 -7.43 -25.86
CA ASP A 1039 -30.19 -6.37 -26.78
C ASP A 1039 -30.69 -5.09 -26.06
N ASN A 1040 -30.25 -3.95 -26.58
CA ASN A 1040 -30.64 -2.60 -26.16
C ASN A 1040 -31.11 -1.72 -27.34
N SER A 1041 -31.34 -2.31 -28.52
CA SER A 1041 -31.77 -1.60 -29.72
C SER A 1041 -33.11 -0.85 -29.55
N GLU A 1042 -34.04 -1.37 -28.74
CA GLU A 1042 -35.33 -0.72 -28.43
C GLU A 1042 -35.20 0.49 -27.47
N LYS A 1043 -34.21 0.47 -26.57
CA LYS A 1043 -33.97 1.52 -25.55
C LYS A 1043 -32.50 1.47 -25.14
N ILE A 1044 -31.78 2.57 -25.35
CA ILE A 1044 -30.39 2.71 -24.91
C ILE A 1044 -30.36 2.72 -23.38
N TYR A 1045 -29.81 1.64 -22.80
CA TYR A 1045 -29.47 1.55 -21.38
C TYR A 1045 -28.01 2.00 -21.17
N LYS A 1046 -27.64 2.35 -19.94
CA LYS A 1046 -26.25 2.64 -19.54
C LYS A 1046 -25.88 1.81 -18.33
N SER A 1047 -24.62 1.36 -18.30
CA SER A 1047 -24.11 0.53 -17.21
C SER A 1047 -24.34 1.19 -15.84
N PRO A 1048 -24.71 0.41 -14.81
CA PRO A 1048 -24.74 -1.05 -14.79
C PRO A 1048 -25.91 -1.72 -15.54
N GLN A 1049 -26.93 -0.98 -16.01
CA GLN A 1049 -27.98 -1.53 -16.88
C GLN A 1049 -27.48 -1.71 -18.32
N VAL A 1050 -27.48 -2.93 -18.84
CA VAL A 1050 -26.94 -3.22 -20.18
C VAL A 1050 -28.02 -3.54 -21.21
N SER A 1051 -29.12 -4.16 -20.76
CA SER A 1051 -30.31 -4.46 -21.55
C SER A 1051 -31.58 -4.28 -20.71
N LYS A 1052 -32.75 -4.60 -21.27
CA LYS A 1052 -33.99 -4.69 -20.48
C LYS A 1052 -33.93 -5.78 -19.41
N TYR A 1053 -33.19 -6.85 -19.67
CA TYR A 1053 -33.21 -8.09 -18.89
C TYR A 1053 -32.07 -8.17 -17.88
N LEU A 1054 -30.94 -7.51 -18.16
CA LEU A 1054 -29.70 -7.60 -17.42
C LEU A 1054 -29.22 -6.24 -16.89
N ARG A 1055 -28.80 -6.27 -15.62
CA ARG A 1055 -28.04 -5.24 -14.93
C ARG A 1055 -26.83 -5.93 -14.31
N VAL A 1056 -25.62 -5.58 -14.75
CA VAL A 1056 -24.39 -6.31 -14.42
C VAL A 1056 -23.43 -5.43 -13.61
N PRO A 1057 -22.80 -5.94 -12.54
CA PRO A 1057 -22.97 -7.25 -11.89
C PRO A 1057 -24.04 -7.19 -10.76
N GLN A 1058 -25.32 -7.11 -11.12
CA GLN A 1058 -26.40 -6.85 -10.17
C GLN A 1058 -27.59 -7.79 -10.43
N ALA A 1059 -27.43 -9.07 -10.11
CA ALA A 1059 -28.48 -10.08 -10.24
C ALA A 1059 -29.76 -9.68 -9.50
N ARG A 1060 -29.64 -9.13 -8.28
CA ARG A 1060 -30.74 -8.66 -7.44
C ARG A 1060 -31.62 -7.59 -8.13
N GLN A 1061 -31.04 -6.81 -9.05
CA GLN A 1061 -31.73 -5.76 -9.81
C GLN A 1061 -32.02 -6.15 -11.28
N SER A 1062 -31.80 -7.40 -11.67
CA SER A 1062 -32.00 -7.87 -13.04
C SER A 1062 -33.37 -8.53 -13.23
N LEU A 1063 -34.14 -8.05 -14.22
CA LEU A 1063 -35.45 -8.59 -14.56
C LEU A 1063 -35.39 -10.11 -14.87
N LEU A 1064 -34.32 -10.60 -15.50
CA LEU A 1064 -34.18 -12.05 -15.75
C LEU A 1064 -34.18 -12.85 -14.43
N THR A 1065 -33.47 -12.36 -13.41
CA THR A 1065 -33.44 -12.97 -12.07
C THR A 1065 -34.83 -12.93 -11.44
N TRP A 1066 -35.54 -11.81 -11.52
CA TRP A 1066 -36.89 -11.67 -10.98
C TRP A 1066 -37.89 -12.66 -11.61
N ILE A 1067 -37.77 -12.92 -12.91
CA ILE A 1067 -38.57 -13.94 -13.61
C ILE A 1067 -38.23 -15.36 -13.13
N VAL A 1068 -36.94 -15.64 -12.93
CA VAL A 1068 -36.41 -16.93 -12.46
C VAL A 1068 -36.83 -17.22 -11.01
N TRP A 1069 -36.90 -16.20 -10.16
CA TRP A 1069 -37.33 -16.33 -8.77
C TRP A 1069 -38.85 -16.25 -8.58
N GLY A 1070 -39.55 -15.50 -9.44
CA GLY A 1070 -41.00 -15.30 -9.42
C GLY A 1070 -41.46 -14.04 -8.68
N GLU A 1071 -40.55 -13.13 -8.36
CA GLU A 1071 -40.80 -11.88 -7.62
C GLU A 1071 -39.75 -10.81 -7.91
N ARG A 1072 -40.04 -9.56 -7.54
CA ARG A 1072 -39.10 -8.42 -7.65
C ARG A 1072 -38.20 -8.38 -6.41
N LEU A 1073 -36.88 -8.38 -6.61
CA LEU A 1073 -35.88 -8.62 -5.55
C LEU A 1073 -35.04 -7.40 -5.13
N ASP A 1074 -35.17 -6.26 -5.81
CA ASP A 1074 -34.34 -5.06 -5.57
C ASP A 1074 -34.77 -4.21 -4.36
N GLY A 1075 -35.64 -4.74 -3.51
CA GLY A 1075 -36.26 -4.03 -2.38
C GLY A 1075 -37.34 -3.01 -2.77
N ARG A 1076 -37.79 -2.98 -4.03
CA ARG A 1076 -38.78 -2.01 -4.53
C ARG A 1076 -40.08 -2.67 -5.03
N GLN A 1077 -41.12 -1.86 -5.17
CA GLN A 1077 -42.35 -2.19 -5.88
C GLN A 1077 -42.39 -1.45 -7.22
N ASN A 1078 -43.12 -2.01 -8.20
CA ASN A 1078 -43.40 -1.34 -9.49
C ASN A 1078 -44.09 0.03 -9.35
N SER A 1079 -44.72 0.33 -8.20
CA SER A 1079 -45.35 1.63 -7.93
C SER A 1079 -44.37 2.71 -7.44
N ASP A 1080 -43.13 2.34 -7.13
CA ASP A 1080 -42.18 3.25 -6.49
C ASP A 1080 -41.50 4.16 -7.53
N ARG A 1081 -41.47 3.74 -8.81
CA ARG A 1081 -40.91 4.48 -9.95
C ARG A 1081 -41.69 4.17 -11.23
N ASP A 1082 -41.89 5.19 -12.08
CA ASP A 1082 -42.47 5.04 -13.43
C ASP A 1082 -41.37 4.91 -14.53
N ASP A 1083 -40.08 4.99 -14.17
CA ASP A 1083 -38.95 5.17 -15.10
C ASP A 1083 -37.91 4.02 -15.13
N ASP A 1084 -38.10 2.97 -14.32
CA ASP A 1084 -37.23 1.80 -14.26
C ASP A 1084 -37.75 0.62 -15.10
N VAL A 1085 -37.44 -0.63 -14.70
CA VAL A 1085 -37.95 -1.85 -15.34
C VAL A 1085 -38.94 -2.51 -14.39
N ASP A 1086 -40.18 -2.70 -14.85
CA ASP A 1086 -41.24 -3.36 -14.09
C ASP A 1086 -41.08 -4.90 -14.04
N TYR A 1087 -41.42 -5.49 -12.90
CA TYR A 1087 -41.71 -6.92 -12.83
C TYR A 1087 -43.08 -7.24 -13.46
N PRO A 1088 -43.17 -8.11 -14.50
CA PRO A 1088 -44.41 -8.35 -15.23
C PRO A 1088 -45.35 -9.33 -14.49
N SER A 1089 -46.46 -8.82 -13.98
CA SER A 1089 -47.46 -9.59 -13.21
C SER A 1089 -48.23 -10.67 -14.02
N ASN A 1090 -47.89 -10.87 -15.29
CA ASN A 1090 -48.51 -11.81 -16.21
C ASN A 1090 -47.56 -12.91 -16.71
N HIS A 1091 -46.32 -12.95 -16.24
CA HIS A 1091 -45.41 -14.07 -16.50
C HIS A 1091 -45.81 -15.29 -15.62
N PRO A 1092 -45.80 -16.53 -16.14
CA PRO A 1092 -46.00 -17.71 -15.31
C PRO A 1092 -44.85 -17.91 -14.31
N THR A 1093 -45.15 -18.43 -13.12
CA THR A 1093 -44.13 -18.89 -12.18
C THR A 1093 -43.39 -20.10 -12.77
N MET A 1094 -42.06 -20.06 -12.73
CA MET A 1094 -41.20 -21.11 -13.30
C MET A 1094 -40.75 -22.11 -12.22
N SER A 1095 -40.69 -23.39 -12.57
CA SER A 1095 -40.32 -24.49 -11.66
C SER A 1095 -38.82 -24.84 -11.71
N LEU A 1096 -37.95 -23.82 -11.64
CA LEU A 1096 -36.50 -24.02 -11.58
C LEU A 1096 -36.08 -24.52 -10.18
N THR A 1097 -35.06 -25.37 -10.14
CA THR A 1097 -34.34 -25.76 -8.92
C THR A 1097 -33.56 -24.60 -8.33
N ASP A 1098 -33.22 -24.66 -7.03
CA ASP A 1098 -32.40 -23.64 -6.36
C ASP A 1098 -31.04 -23.47 -7.05
N LEU A 1099 -30.39 -24.58 -7.45
CA LEU A 1099 -29.15 -24.56 -8.23
C LEU A 1099 -29.31 -23.80 -9.57
N GLU A 1100 -30.36 -24.06 -10.36
CA GLU A 1100 -30.61 -23.31 -11.60
C GLU A 1100 -30.83 -21.81 -11.32
N LYS A 1101 -31.56 -21.48 -10.25
CA LYS A 1101 -31.83 -20.09 -9.84
C LYS A 1101 -30.55 -19.34 -9.45
N ARG A 1102 -29.71 -19.96 -8.62
CA ARG A 1102 -28.43 -19.37 -8.17
C ARG A 1102 -27.40 -19.32 -9.29
N THR A 1103 -27.39 -20.30 -10.21
CA THR A 1103 -26.52 -20.28 -11.40
C THR A 1103 -26.84 -19.09 -12.32
N VAL A 1104 -28.13 -18.76 -12.51
CA VAL A 1104 -28.51 -17.53 -13.26
C VAL A 1104 -28.07 -16.27 -12.52
N ALA A 1105 -28.23 -16.20 -11.19
CA ALA A 1105 -27.79 -15.05 -10.41
C ALA A 1105 -26.26 -14.88 -10.46
N ARG A 1106 -25.49 -15.95 -10.19
CA ARG A 1106 -24.03 -15.98 -10.30
C ARG A 1106 -23.55 -15.56 -11.70
N TRP A 1107 -24.17 -16.06 -12.78
CA TRP A 1107 -23.82 -15.62 -14.13
C TRP A 1107 -23.95 -14.11 -14.32
N ILE A 1108 -25.00 -13.49 -13.78
CA ILE A 1108 -25.21 -12.03 -13.89
C ILE A 1108 -24.22 -11.25 -12.99
N ASP A 1109 -23.97 -11.73 -11.76
CA ASP A 1109 -23.01 -11.12 -10.82
C ASP A 1109 -21.55 -11.31 -11.25
N LEU A 1110 -21.23 -12.36 -12.02
CA LEU A 1110 -19.96 -12.53 -12.72
C LEU A 1110 -19.93 -11.80 -14.09
N GLY A 1111 -20.90 -10.91 -14.32
CA GLY A 1111 -20.91 -9.98 -15.45
C GLY A 1111 -21.38 -10.55 -16.79
N ALA A 1112 -22.25 -11.56 -16.73
CA ALA A 1112 -22.89 -12.24 -17.86
C ALA A 1112 -21.91 -12.76 -18.93
N PRO A 1113 -20.93 -13.60 -18.58
CA PRO A 1113 -19.92 -14.09 -19.51
C PRO A 1113 -20.45 -15.08 -20.56
N ILE A 1114 -19.80 -15.08 -21.72
CA ILE A 1114 -20.04 -15.94 -22.87
C ILE A 1114 -18.72 -16.44 -23.47
N ASP A 1115 -18.69 -17.74 -23.73
CA ASP A 1115 -17.61 -18.50 -24.35
C ASP A 1115 -17.82 -18.63 -25.87
N PHE A 1116 -16.73 -18.81 -26.62
CA PHE A 1116 -16.77 -18.97 -28.08
C PHE A 1116 -15.98 -20.20 -28.53
N PRO A 1117 -16.36 -21.41 -28.07
CA PRO A 1117 -15.57 -22.63 -28.23
C PRO A 1117 -15.46 -23.12 -29.68
N GLU A 1118 -16.30 -22.62 -30.60
CA GLU A 1118 -16.31 -23.01 -32.01
C GLU A 1118 -15.38 -22.17 -32.91
N LEU A 1119 -14.74 -21.11 -32.39
CA LEU A 1119 -13.77 -20.33 -33.15
C LEU A 1119 -12.54 -21.19 -33.49
N ASN A 1120 -12.06 -21.13 -34.74
CA ASN A 1120 -10.88 -21.87 -35.15
C ASN A 1120 -9.67 -20.93 -35.30
N MET A 1121 -9.18 -20.43 -34.17
CA MET A 1121 -8.03 -19.54 -34.13
C MET A 1121 -6.73 -20.27 -34.44
N SER A 1122 -6.41 -20.41 -35.74
CA SER A 1122 -5.15 -20.98 -36.23
C SER A 1122 -4.82 -22.40 -35.72
N GLY A 1123 -5.82 -23.16 -35.27
CA GLY A 1123 -5.65 -24.53 -34.75
C GLY A 1123 -5.59 -24.68 -33.22
N GLN A 1124 -5.76 -23.61 -32.44
CA GLN A 1124 -5.81 -23.69 -30.96
C GLN A 1124 -7.20 -24.01 -30.38
N GLY A 1125 -8.24 -24.05 -31.22
CA GLY A 1125 -9.64 -24.11 -30.75
C GLY A 1125 -10.18 -22.72 -30.40
N GLY A 1126 -11.41 -22.68 -29.89
CA GLY A 1126 -12.05 -21.45 -29.45
C GLY A 1126 -11.83 -21.20 -27.96
N PHE A 1127 -11.82 -19.93 -27.55
CA PHE A 1127 -11.59 -19.53 -26.17
C PHE A 1127 -12.84 -19.68 -25.30
N ARG A 1128 -12.63 -20.00 -24.03
CA ARG A 1128 -13.66 -20.10 -23.00
C ARG A 1128 -13.41 -19.08 -21.89
N TYR A 1129 -14.46 -18.76 -21.16
CA TYR A 1129 -14.32 -17.88 -20.01
C TYR A 1129 -13.55 -18.59 -18.89
N THR A 1130 -13.77 -19.90 -18.70
CA THR A 1130 -13.09 -20.68 -17.66
C THR A 1130 -11.83 -21.43 -18.12
N ASP A 1131 -11.09 -20.97 -19.15
CA ASP A 1131 -9.79 -21.57 -19.55
C ASP A 1131 -8.68 -21.22 -18.54
N ASP A 1132 -7.58 -21.96 -18.41
CA ASP A 1132 -6.55 -21.60 -17.41
C ASP A 1132 -5.49 -20.64 -17.95
N TYR A 1133 -5.33 -19.51 -17.27
CA TYR A 1133 -4.35 -18.47 -17.56
C TYR A 1133 -3.69 -17.90 -16.29
N GLN A 1134 -4.02 -18.43 -15.10
CA GLN A 1134 -3.30 -18.07 -13.88
C GLN A 1134 -1.93 -18.78 -13.91
N LEU A 1135 -0.88 -18.14 -13.41
CA LEU A 1135 0.38 -18.83 -13.18
C LEU A 1135 0.36 -19.43 -11.77
N PRO A 1136 0.85 -20.67 -11.56
CA PRO A 1136 0.95 -21.25 -10.23
C PRO A 1136 1.90 -20.42 -9.37
N VAL A 1137 1.56 -20.20 -8.11
CA VAL A 1137 2.32 -19.34 -7.19
C VAL A 1137 3.50 -20.12 -6.59
N ILE A 1138 4.64 -19.46 -6.43
CA ILE A 1138 5.83 -20.01 -5.76
C ILE A 1138 6.29 -18.99 -4.71
N ASN A 1139 6.20 -19.35 -3.44
CA ASN A 1139 6.70 -18.56 -2.32
C ASN A 1139 8.08 -19.11 -1.88
N ILE A 1140 9.18 -18.43 -2.19
CA ILE A 1140 10.49 -18.76 -1.61
C ILE A 1140 10.63 -17.98 -0.30
N HIS A 1141 10.10 -18.55 0.80
CA HIS A 1141 10.13 -17.92 2.12
C HIS A 1141 11.54 -17.89 2.71
N GLN A 1142 12.31 -18.98 2.51
CA GLN A 1142 13.75 -19.04 2.75
C GLN A 1142 14.42 -19.82 1.61
N PRO A 1143 15.64 -19.43 1.17
CA PRO A 1143 16.47 -18.31 1.65
C PRO A 1143 16.02 -16.93 1.13
N LYS A 1144 16.29 -15.89 1.92
CA LYS A 1144 15.99 -14.48 1.62
C LYS A 1144 17.25 -13.68 1.22
N ARG A 1145 17.08 -12.43 0.79
CA ARG A 1145 18.19 -11.52 0.48
C ARG A 1145 18.83 -11.00 1.77
N GLY A 1146 20.04 -11.44 2.10
CA GLY A 1146 20.84 -10.90 3.22
C GLY A 1146 20.53 -11.43 4.62
N GLU A 1147 19.43 -12.17 4.82
CA GLU A 1147 18.95 -12.58 6.16
C GLU A 1147 19.34 -14.02 6.58
N ASN A 1148 20.12 -14.77 5.80
CA ASN A 1148 20.23 -16.22 6.00
C ASN A 1148 21.23 -16.66 7.06
N THR A 1149 20.70 -17.26 8.14
CA THR A 1149 21.44 -17.88 9.24
C THR A 1149 21.25 -19.40 9.35
N GLU A 1150 20.16 -19.96 8.78
CA GLU A 1150 19.84 -21.40 8.81
C GLU A 1150 19.90 -22.06 7.43
N ASN A 1151 20.51 -23.25 7.35
CA ASN A 1151 20.85 -23.91 6.08
C ASN A 1151 19.65 -24.68 5.50
N GLU A 1152 18.45 -24.11 5.61
CA GLU A 1152 17.19 -24.65 5.12
C GLU A 1152 16.63 -23.77 3.99
N ALA A 1153 15.88 -24.39 3.10
CA ALA A 1153 15.00 -23.72 2.16
C ALA A 1153 13.56 -24.14 2.45
N ILE A 1154 12.66 -23.16 2.53
CA ILE A 1154 11.23 -23.33 2.81
C ILE A 1154 10.48 -22.69 1.64
N ILE A 1155 9.72 -23.50 0.91
CA ILE A 1155 9.11 -23.09 -0.35
C ILE A 1155 7.65 -23.54 -0.41
N GLY A 1156 6.73 -22.59 -0.48
CA GLY A 1156 5.30 -22.83 -0.64
C GLY A 1156 4.87 -22.78 -2.10
N PHE A 1157 3.79 -23.50 -2.40
CA PHE A 1157 3.14 -23.47 -3.71
C PHE A 1157 1.62 -23.38 -3.53
N SER A 1158 0.96 -22.66 -4.42
CA SER A 1158 -0.50 -22.67 -4.55
C SER A 1158 -0.91 -22.47 -6.00
N ASP A 1159 -2.12 -22.88 -6.34
CA ASP A 1159 -2.72 -22.59 -7.64
C ASP A 1159 -4.20 -22.31 -7.43
N ALA A 1160 -4.68 -21.17 -7.94
CA ALA A 1160 -6.04 -20.73 -7.72
C ALA A 1160 -7.06 -21.38 -8.67
N LYS A 1161 -6.67 -22.35 -9.54
CA LYS A 1161 -7.54 -22.78 -10.63
C LYS A 1161 -7.46 -24.25 -11.05
N SER A 1162 -6.43 -24.72 -11.78
CA SER A 1162 -6.34 -26.13 -12.23
C SER A 1162 -5.62 -27.07 -11.26
N GLY A 1163 -4.90 -26.51 -10.28
CA GLY A 1163 -4.08 -27.24 -9.31
C GLY A 1163 -2.66 -27.49 -9.80
N LEU A 1164 -1.77 -27.84 -8.87
CA LEU A 1164 -0.33 -27.98 -9.12
C LEU A 1164 0.06 -29.34 -9.72
N ASN A 1165 0.84 -29.34 -10.80
CA ASN A 1165 1.47 -30.53 -11.36
C ASN A 1165 2.82 -30.82 -10.69
N TRP A 1166 2.76 -31.43 -9.51
CA TRP A 1166 3.93 -31.82 -8.71
C TRP A 1166 4.99 -32.66 -9.43
N SER A 1167 4.65 -33.36 -10.52
CA SER A 1167 5.63 -34.13 -11.30
C SER A 1167 6.55 -33.26 -12.17
N SER A 1168 6.23 -31.98 -12.31
CA SER A 1168 7.00 -30.99 -13.06
C SER A 1168 7.98 -30.16 -12.22
N LEU A 1169 7.87 -30.22 -10.90
CA LEU A 1169 8.67 -29.41 -9.97
C LEU A 1169 10.17 -29.61 -10.22
N ALA A 1170 10.84 -28.53 -10.57
CA ALA A 1170 12.29 -28.49 -10.79
C ALA A 1170 12.91 -27.41 -9.90
N ILE A 1171 13.96 -27.80 -9.16
CA ILE A 1171 14.69 -26.90 -8.25
C ILE A 1171 16.17 -27.00 -8.60
N SER A 1172 16.81 -25.85 -8.85
CA SER A 1172 18.25 -25.78 -9.10
C SER A 1172 18.94 -24.74 -8.22
N PHE A 1173 20.17 -25.05 -7.80
CA PHE A 1173 20.96 -24.24 -6.89
C PHE A 1173 22.41 -24.13 -7.39
N TYR A 1174 22.97 -22.91 -7.44
CA TYR A 1174 24.34 -22.65 -7.90
C TYR A 1174 24.94 -21.36 -7.30
N PRO A 1175 26.28 -21.26 -7.17
CA PRO A 1175 26.94 -19.98 -6.98
C PRO A 1175 26.80 -19.10 -8.22
N VAL A 1176 26.63 -17.79 -8.05
CA VAL A 1176 26.43 -16.82 -9.15
C VAL A 1176 27.51 -16.94 -10.25
N ASP A 1177 28.78 -17.04 -9.85
CA ASP A 1177 29.93 -17.12 -10.78
C ASP A 1177 30.13 -18.51 -11.41
N GLU A 1178 29.31 -19.51 -11.04
CA GLU A 1178 29.50 -20.92 -11.37
C GLU A 1178 28.16 -21.59 -11.78
N SER A 1179 27.34 -20.93 -12.61
CA SER A 1179 26.04 -21.44 -13.04
C SER A 1179 26.10 -22.78 -13.79
N GLU A 1180 27.24 -23.09 -14.41
CA GLU A 1180 27.56 -24.40 -14.99
C GLU A 1180 27.63 -25.54 -13.97
N ASN A 1181 27.80 -25.23 -12.67
CA ASN A 1181 27.83 -26.18 -11.55
C ASN A 1181 26.44 -26.36 -10.88
N ALA A 1182 25.35 -26.00 -11.57
CA ALA A 1182 23.99 -26.12 -11.04
C ALA A 1182 23.63 -27.54 -10.55
N GLN A 1183 23.23 -27.60 -9.28
CA GLN A 1183 22.80 -28.83 -8.61
C GLN A 1183 21.28 -28.91 -8.62
N SER A 1184 20.71 -30.03 -9.08
CA SER A 1184 19.26 -30.28 -9.02
C SER A 1184 18.87 -30.85 -7.65
N ILE A 1185 17.93 -30.19 -6.96
CA ILE A 1185 17.37 -30.70 -5.70
C ILE A 1185 16.20 -31.63 -6.02
N SER A 1186 16.26 -32.86 -5.50
CA SER A 1186 15.27 -33.93 -5.72
C SER A 1186 14.85 -34.66 -4.44
N GLN A 1187 15.38 -34.21 -3.29
CA GLN A 1187 15.04 -34.72 -1.97
C GLN A 1187 14.59 -33.53 -1.12
N PHE A 1188 13.30 -33.54 -0.78
CA PHE A 1188 12.64 -32.53 0.04
C PHE A 1188 11.51 -33.21 0.82
N ASN A 1189 11.21 -32.69 2.00
CA ASN A 1189 10.02 -33.09 2.74
C ASN A 1189 8.86 -32.22 2.26
N ARG A 1190 7.73 -32.82 1.87
CA ARG A 1190 6.47 -32.07 1.67
C ARG A 1190 5.64 -32.21 2.93
N SER A 1191 5.25 -31.08 3.52
CA SER A 1191 4.37 -31.01 4.70
C SER A 1191 2.93 -30.69 4.27
N ASN A 1192 2.05 -30.44 5.24
CA ASN A 1192 0.67 -30.02 4.97
C ASN A 1192 0.64 -28.67 4.22
N ARG A 1193 -0.41 -28.46 3.41
CA ARG A 1193 -0.66 -27.20 2.68
C ARG A 1193 0.46 -26.79 1.72
N ASP A 1194 0.96 -27.76 0.96
CA ASP A 1194 1.78 -27.54 -0.25
C ASP A 1194 3.09 -26.77 -0.05
N VAL A 1195 3.65 -26.84 1.16
CA VAL A 1195 5.02 -26.40 1.50
C VAL A 1195 6.00 -27.56 1.38
N ILE A 1196 7.18 -27.29 0.84
CA ILE A 1196 8.34 -28.19 0.88
C ILE A 1196 9.49 -27.58 1.71
N THR A 1197 10.23 -28.44 2.41
CA THR A 1197 11.47 -28.06 3.10
C THR A 1197 12.63 -28.98 2.74
N PHE A 1198 13.84 -28.42 2.64
CA PHE A 1198 15.08 -29.18 2.45
C PHE A 1198 16.30 -28.39 2.92
N ASN A 1199 17.37 -29.11 3.29
CA ASN A 1199 18.64 -28.47 3.60
C ASN A 1199 19.36 -28.05 2.32
N LEU A 1200 19.87 -26.81 2.27
CA LEU A 1200 20.68 -26.31 1.17
C LEU A 1200 22.03 -27.07 1.07
N PRO A 1201 22.60 -27.26 -0.14
CA PRO A 1201 23.94 -27.82 -0.29
C PRO A 1201 25.02 -26.96 0.38
N SER A 1202 26.22 -27.50 0.60
CA SER A 1202 27.29 -26.81 1.33
C SER A 1202 27.67 -25.46 0.71
N MET A 1203 27.44 -24.37 1.45
CA MET A 1203 27.73 -22.99 1.04
C MET A 1203 29.07 -22.45 1.56
N VAL A 1204 29.56 -21.40 0.90
CA VAL A 1204 30.72 -20.60 1.29
C VAL A 1204 30.22 -19.18 1.60
N THR A 1205 30.49 -18.67 2.79
CA THR A 1205 29.92 -17.40 3.27
C THR A 1205 30.25 -16.18 2.40
N SER A 1206 31.41 -16.18 1.74
CA SER A 1206 31.86 -15.08 0.88
C SER A 1206 31.31 -15.14 -0.56
N LYS A 1207 30.24 -15.88 -0.83
CA LYS A 1207 29.68 -16.06 -2.18
C LYS A 1207 28.18 -15.77 -2.21
N ASN A 1208 27.74 -15.22 -3.34
CA ASN A 1208 26.33 -15.14 -3.69
C ASN A 1208 25.90 -16.42 -4.41
N TYR A 1209 24.68 -16.85 -4.12
CA TYR A 1209 24.02 -18.03 -4.67
C TYR A 1209 22.70 -17.64 -5.31
N ILE A 1210 22.25 -18.48 -6.25
CA ILE A 1210 20.92 -18.44 -6.84
C ILE A 1210 20.23 -19.76 -6.49
N LEU A 1211 19.01 -19.65 -5.95
CA LEU A 1211 18.03 -20.73 -5.91
C LEU A 1211 16.96 -20.42 -6.97
N LYS A 1212 16.70 -21.37 -7.86
CA LYS A 1212 15.71 -21.29 -8.93
C LYS A 1212 14.70 -22.42 -8.78
N VAL A 1213 13.42 -22.08 -8.83
CA VAL A 1213 12.28 -22.98 -8.64
C VAL A 1213 11.35 -22.83 -9.84
N GLU A 1214 10.94 -23.95 -10.42
CA GLU A 1214 10.00 -23.99 -11.53
C GLU A 1214 8.91 -25.04 -11.28
N ILE A 1215 7.65 -24.70 -11.56
CA ILE A 1215 6.52 -25.65 -11.49
C ILE A 1215 5.49 -25.34 -12.58
N LEU A 1216 4.81 -26.39 -13.04
CA LEU A 1216 3.61 -26.30 -13.89
C LEU A 1216 2.34 -26.47 -13.05
N ASP A 1217 1.26 -25.82 -13.47
CA ASP A 1217 -0.10 -26.22 -13.09
C ASP A 1217 -0.56 -27.46 -13.90
N MET A 1218 -1.81 -27.87 -13.72
CA MET A 1218 -2.42 -28.99 -14.45
C MET A 1218 -2.90 -28.62 -15.87
N ALA A 1219 -2.98 -27.34 -16.21
CA ALA A 1219 -3.24 -26.85 -17.57
C ALA A 1219 -1.95 -26.73 -18.42
N GLY A 1220 -0.78 -26.72 -17.79
CA GLY A 1220 0.54 -26.55 -18.39
C GLY A 1220 1.09 -25.11 -18.35
N ASN A 1221 0.49 -24.19 -17.59
CA ASN A 1221 1.08 -22.88 -17.33
C ASN A 1221 2.27 -23.05 -16.37
N LYS A 1222 3.34 -22.29 -16.59
CA LYS A 1222 4.61 -22.41 -15.86
C LYS A 1222 4.88 -21.17 -15.03
N ASN A 1223 5.27 -21.31 -13.77
CA ASN A 1223 5.95 -20.24 -13.05
C ASN A 1223 7.42 -20.59 -12.82
N VAL A 1224 8.25 -19.55 -12.74
CA VAL A 1224 9.69 -19.61 -12.48
C VAL A 1224 10.00 -18.49 -11.50
N GLN A 1225 10.41 -18.85 -10.29
CA GLN A 1225 10.89 -17.89 -9.29
C GLN A 1225 12.36 -18.14 -8.98
N THR A 1226 13.09 -17.05 -8.80
CA THR A 1226 14.51 -17.07 -8.43
C THR A 1226 14.80 -16.09 -7.31
N THR A 1227 15.60 -16.53 -6.34
CA THR A 1227 16.15 -15.65 -5.30
C THR A 1227 17.68 -15.67 -5.37
N LYS A 1228 18.27 -14.47 -5.37
CA LYS A 1228 19.72 -14.25 -5.24
C LYS A 1228 20.02 -13.92 -3.78
N PHE A 1229 20.94 -14.66 -3.15
CA PHE A 1229 21.19 -14.55 -1.72
C PHE A 1229 22.65 -14.82 -1.33
N SER A 1230 23.03 -14.34 -0.15
CA SER A 1230 24.31 -14.60 0.53
C SER A 1230 24.08 -15.44 1.80
N TRP A 1231 25.16 -15.95 2.39
CA TRP A 1231 25.11 -16.85 3.55
C TRP A 1231 26.02 -16.38 4.67
N GLY A 1232 25.49 -16.21 5.89
CA GLY A 1232 26.30 -16.00 7.10
C GLY A 1232 26.49 -14.56 7.61
N GLY A 1233 25.60 -13.63 7.24
CA GLY A 1233 25.61 -12.22 7.68
C GLY A 1233 26.35 -11.28 6.74
#